data_AF-F7AAM3-F1
#
_entry.id   AF-F7AAM3-F1
#
_cell.length_a   1.000
_cell.length_b   1.000
_cell.length_c   1.000
_cell.angle_alpha   90.00
_cell.angle_beta   90.00
_cell.angle_gamma   90.00
#
_symmetry.space_group_name_H-M   'P 1'
#
loop_
_entity.id
_entity.type
_entity.pdbx_description
1 polymer ?
#
loop_
_entity_poly.entity_id
_entity_poly.type
_entity_poly.pdbx_seq_one_letter_code
_entity_poly.pdbx_strand_id
1 'polypeptide(L)'
;MAELEVQVEKQKYKKKLELALTLLGSYENSHSLIIPKNDSSSNVKENFAFHYPRDWGMEFTATLNRVYPSVDVTFTNKTANDTLSQSTLPLPLISSNDNINVQLLATEGKTLGIQLKMKECPENLDVRLGFNLCDKEKMFLYKRQRVVAEAMKKVLQIKEDLVGEEVPVVAIMATGGGARAMSCLYSHLFALKKMGLLDCVTYIAGASGSTWTMSNLYKNSDWSQNELLEFIQNAKEHVTRTKTKTFSMERLKYYHKELRQAASEGQKTSFTDLWGLMIESMFHNGKNESKLSDQQAALQNGQNPLPIYLAINVKQHEISTLDFKEWCEFTPYEVGLQKYGASIRTEDFGSEFYMGRLMKKHPEPRICYLQGLWGNVFSLNLIDTWYLTTQVETFWDQWGKDRTKDLDENELRERKESAQMKTHLFTPPSTFDSILKGILTNRPIDGAQENFLRGMHLHKDYHENSQFCTWRDTYLDSFPNKLTPLEENLCLVDAGYFINASFPPLLKPERKVDIILSFDYTLETPLMAVEQTCKYCTTQGIGFPSVTLKEEEKSHHKECYCFVDDDNPHAPIVLHFPLVNDTFRKYKEPGVLRSEEEMPEGDVDVSECSPYFLTNFTYTERDFDKLMKLTQYNIENNNSTILETMRTAIKRRKSKNPFNEMQQIPVQTHKQ
;
A
#
# COMPACT_ATOMS: atom_id res chain seq x y z
N MET A 1 -15.58 9.60 -22.38
CA MET A 1 -15.93 10.73 -21.48
C MET A 1 -15.83 12.03 -22.26
N ALA A 2 -16.72 12.98 -21.96
CA ALA A 2 -16.80 14.31 -22.56
C ALA A 2 -16.66 15.38 -21.47
N GLU A 3 -16.33 16.60 -21.89
CA GLU A 3 -16.27 17.80 -21.07
C GLU A 3 -17.38 18.77 -21.51
N LEU A 4 -18.21 19.22 -20.58
CA LEU A 4 -19.19 20.28 -20.79
C LEU A 4 -18.62 21.58 -20.23
N GLU A 5 -18.17 22.46 -21.10
CA GLU A 5 -17.79 23.83 -20.75
C GLU A 5 -19.06 24.67 -20.55
N VAL A 6 -19.13 25.35 -19.42
CA VAL A 6 -20.23 26.23 -19.05
C VAL A 6 -19.69 27.62 -18.80
N GLN A 7 -20.05 28.57 -19.67
CA GLN A 7 -19.65 29.97 -19.54
C GLN A 7 -20.84 30.81 -19.10
N VAL A 8 -20.69 31.51 -17.98
CA VAL A 8 -21.72 32.38 -17.39
C VAL A 8 -21.33 33.84 -17.60
N GLU A 9 -22.23 34.61 -18.22
CA GLU A 9 -22.01 36.04 -18.46
C GLU A 9 -22.62 36.88 -17.33
N LYS A 10 -21.77 37.41 -16.44
CA LYS A 10 -22.25 38.20 -15.29
C LYS A 10 -22.82 39.55 -15.72
N GLN A 11 -24.00 39.85 -15.18
CA GLN A 11 -24.64 41.16 -15.31
C GLN A 11 -24.90 41.80 -13.94
N LYS A 12 -25.21 43.09 -13.96
CA LYS A 12 -25.58 43.84 -12.75
C LYS A 12 -27.02 43.53 -12.33
N TYR A 13 -27.15 42.90 -11.17
CA TYR A 13 -28.44 42.64 -10.53
C TYR A 13 -28.61 43.45 -9.24
N LYS A 14 -29.85 43.90 -8.99
CA LYS A 14 -30.22 44.69 -7.80
C LYS A 14 -30.31 43.85 -6.52
N LYS A 15 -30.26 42.52 -6.65
CA LYS A 15 -30.41 41.54 -5.58
C LYS A 15 -29.21 40.60 -5.61
N LYS A 16 -28.89 40.01 -4.47
CA LYS A 16 -27.90 38.91 -4.38
C LYS A 16 -28.54 37.64 -4.92
N LEU A 17 -27.87 36.97 -5.83
CA LEU A 17 -28.34 35.74 -6.47
C LEU A 17 -27.32 34.62 -6.25
N GLU A 18 -27.80 33.39 -6.34
CA GLU A 18 -26.97 32.18 -6.36
C GLU A 18 -27.37 31.36 -7.58
N LEU A 19 -26.40 31.08 -8.45
CA LEU A 19 -26.56 30.16 -9.56
C LEU A 19 -26.00 28.80 -9.15
N ALA A 20 -26.85 27.78 -9.12
CA ALA A 20 -26.45 26.39 -8.96
C ALA A 20 -26.46 25.71 -10.33
N LEU A 21 -25.32 25.19 -10.74
CA LEU A 21 -25.13 24.39 -11.94
C LEU A 21 -24.97 22.94 -11.51
N THR A 22 -25.72 22.00 -12.07
CA THR A 22 -25.75 20.62 -11.61
C THR A 22 -25.73 19.67 -12.80
N LEU A 23 -24.81 18.71 -12.78
CA LEU A 23 -24.76 17.57 -13.67
C LEU A 23 -24.47 16.33 -12.81
N LEU A 24 -25.53 15.74 -12.26
CA LEU A 24 -25.40 14.61 -11.32
C LEU A 24 -24.73 13.42 -12.00
N GLY A 25 -23.71 12.84 -11.35
CA GLY A 25 -22.93 11.72 -11.88
C GLY A 25 -21.68 12.14 -12.66
N SER A 26 -21.47 13.44 -12.92
CA SER A 26 -20.19 13.97 -13.38
C SER A 26 -19.14 13.95 -12.25
N TYR A 27 -17.87 14.16 -12.59
CA TYR A 27 -16.79 14.28 -11.59
C TYR A 27 -17.09 15.38 -10.57
N GLU A 28 -17.54 16.55 -11.03
CA GLU A 28 -17.81 17.74 -10.21
C GLU A 28 -19.17 17.68 -9.50
N ASN A 29 -20.15 16.95 -10.05
CA ASN A 29 -21.57 16.91 -9.69
C ASN A 29 -22.30 18.26 -9.76
N SER A 30 -21.77 19.31 -9.14
CA SER A 30 -22.36 20.64 -9.12
C SER A 30 -21.32 21.75 -8.91
N HIS A 31 -21.58 22.91 -9.50
CA HIS A 31 -20.90 24.16 -9.21
C HIS A 31 -21.89 25.19 -8.65
N SER A 32 -21.43 26.07 -7.77
CA SER A 32 -22.23 27.19 -7.29
C SER A 32 -21.52 28.52 -7.50
N LEU A 33 -22.27 29.53 -7.93
CA LEU A 33 -21.79 30.88 -8.17
C LEU A 33 -22.66 31.89 -7.43
N ILE A 34 -22.06 32.61 -6.48
CA ILE A 34 -22.71 33.73 -5.80
C ILE A 34 -22.52 35.00 -6.63
N ILE A 35 -23.62 35.62 -7.05
CA ILE A 35 -23.62 36.90 -7.75
C ILE A 35 -24.01 38.00 -6.74
N PRO A 36 -23.06 38.86 -6.32
CA PRO A 36 -23.32 39.89 -5.34
C PRO A 36 -24.25 40.99 -5.88
N LYS A 37 -24.92 41.68 -4.96
CA LYS A 37 -25.76 42.83 -5.28
C LYS A 37 -24.89 43.96 -5.85
N ASN A 38 -25.31 44.54 -6.98
CA ASN A 38 -24.60 45.62 -7.66
C ASN A 38 -23.14 45.29 -7.98
N ASP A 39 -22.88 44.04 -8.39
CA ASP A 39 -21.55 43.58 -8.79
C ASP A 39 -20.90 44.54 -9.82
N SER A 40 -19.74 45.11 -9.46
CA SER A 40 -18.98 46.01 -10.32
C SER A 40 -18.26 45.28 -11.45
N SER A 41 -18.16 43.95 -11.38
CA SER A 41 -17.53 43.06 -12.38
C SER A 41 -18.42 42.73 -13.59
N SER A 42 -19.32 43.65 -13.99
CA SER A 42 -20.12 43.48 -15.20
C SER A 42 -19.25 43.23 -16.43
N ASN A 43 -19.55 42.18 -17.20
CA ASN A 43 -18.80 41.66 -18.35
C ASN A 43 -17.62 40.72 -18.04
N VAL A 44 -17.42 40.30 -16.79
CA VAL A 44 -16.53 39.17 -16.48
C VAL A 44 -17.26 37.88 -16.80
N LYS A 45 -16.63 37.03 -17.62
CA LYS A 45 -17.12 35.68 -17.90
C LYS A 45 -16.52 34.71 -16.88
N GLU A 46 -17.37 33.91 -16.26
CA GLU A 46 -16.91 32.79 -15.45
C GLU A 46 -17.11 31.49 -16.19
N ASN A 47 -16.11 30.62 -16.12
CA ASN A 47 -16.11 29.34 -16.81
C ASN A 47 -16.11 28.22 -15.78
N PHE A 48 -16.95 27.23 -16.01
CA PHE A 48 -17.02 25.98 -15.28
C PHE A 48 -16.86 24.83 -16.27
N ALA A 49 -16.43 23.68 -15.78
CA ALA A 49 -16.36 22.46 -16.58
C ALA A 49 -17.06 21.34 -15.81
N PHE A 50 -17.70 20.44 -16.55
CA PHE A 50 -18.17 19.16 -16.04
C PHE A 50 -17.63 18.01 -16.87
N HIS A 51 -17.09 17.00 -16.22
CA HIS A 51 -16.58 15.80 -16.88
C HIS A 51 -17.50 14.61 -16.65
N TYR A 52 -17.97 14.00 -17.74
CA TYR A 52 -19.03 13.00 -17.66
C TYR A 52 -18.97 11.94 -18.76
N PRO A 53 -19.62 10.78 -18.59
CA PRO A 53 -19.78 9.78 -19.64
C PRO A 53 -20.76 10.26 -20.69
N ARG A 54 -20.32 10.38 -21.94
CA ARG A 54 -21.09 10.95 -23.04
C ARG A 54 -22.43 10.24 -23.26
N ASP A 55 -22.42 8.92 -23.18
CA ASP A 55 -23.54 8.08 -23.65
C ASP A 55 -24.61 7.80 -22.59
N TRP A 56 -24.52 8.46 -21.43
CA TRP A 56 -25.30 8.11 -20.24
C TRP A 56 -26.64 8.82 -20.09
N GLY A 57 -27.14 9.48 -21.14
CA GLY A 57 -28.47 10.09 -21.04
C GLY A 57 -28.53 11.28 -20.07
N MET A 58 -27.41 11.91 -19.73
CA MET A 58 -27.32 12.82 -18.58
C MET A 58 -28.01 14.16 -18.81
N GLU A 59 -28.45 14.79 -17.71
CA GLU A 59 -29.17 16.06 -17.73
C GLU A 59 -28.40 17.15 -16.98
N PHE A 60 -28.14 18.26 -17.66
CA PHE A 60 -27.58 19.46 -17.06
C PHE A 60 -28.71 20.36 -16.56
N THR A 61 -28.65 20.76 -15.30
CA THR A 61 -29.63 21.66 -14.68
C THR A 61 -28.95 22.92 -14.19
N ALA A 62 -29.49 24.08 -14.56
CA ALA A 62 -29.09 25.38 -14.06
C ALA A 62 -30.25 26.03 -13.30
N THR A 63 -30.03 26.34 -12.03
CA THR A 63 -31.04 26.88 -11.11
C THR A 63 -30.58 28.22 -10.57
N LEU A 64 -31.38 29.27 -10.76
CA LEU A 64 -31.10 30.60 -10.26
C LEU A 64 -31.97 30.87 -9.03
N ASN A 65 -31.32 31.10 -7.89
CA ASN A 65 -31.95 31.34 -6.61
C ASN A 65 -31.75 32.78 -6.15
N ARG A 66 -32.73 33.30 -5.43
CA ARG A 66 -32.60 34.54 -4.67
C ARG A 66 -32.08 34.24 -3.28
N VAL A 67 -31.00 34.91 -2.89
CA VAL A 67 -30.40 34.77 -1.55
C VAL A 67 -30.88 35.90 -0.65
N TYR A 68 -31.47 35.55 0.49
CA TYR A 68 -31.82 36.50 1.54
C TYR A 68 -30.69 36.61 2.58
N PRO A 69 -30.47 37.80 3.19
CA PRO A 69 -29.57 37.91 4.34
C PRO A 69 -30.12 37.06 5.48
N SER A 70 -29.28 36.24 6.11
CA SER A 70 -29.64 35.50 7.33
C SER A 70 -30.00 36.51 8.43
N VAL A 71 -31.22 36.41 8.96
CA VAL A 71 -31.60 37.09 10.20
C VAL A 71 -31.12 36.21 11.35
N ASP A 72 -30.25 36.73 12.22
CA ASP A 72 -29.82 36.06 13.46
C ASP A 72 -31.05 35.79 14.35
N VAL A 73 -31.60 34.58 14.25
CA VAL A 73 -32.45 34.00 15.31
C VAL A 73 -32.10 32.52 15.45
N THR A 74 -31.81 32.16 16.70
CA THR A 74 -31.34 30.87 17.18
C THR A 74 -32.21 29.67 16.74
N PHE A 75 -31.53 28.56 16.41
CA PHE A 75 -32.03 27.19 16.18
C PHE A 75 -32.84 26.92 14.90
N THR A 76 -32.14 26.85 13.75
CA THR A 76 -32.17 25.80 12.68
C THR A 76 -31.72 26.45 11.36
N ASN A 77 -30.44 26.28 11.00
CA ASN A 77 -29.88 26.86 9.78
C ASN A 77 -30.41 26.12 8.53
N LYS A 78 -31.50 26.63 7.95
CA LYS A 78 -31.78 26.53 6.51
C LYS A 78 -31.85 27.95 5.98
N THR A 79 -30.87 28.36 5.19
CA THR A 79 -30.99 29.55 4.34
C THR A 79 -32.19 29.34 3.42
N ALA A 80 -33.28 30.05 3.66
CA ALA A 80 -34.44 30.05 2.77
C ALA A 80 -34.02 30.75 1.48
N ASN A 81 -33.79 29.97 0.43
CA ASN A 81 -33.53 30.47 -0.93
C ASN A 81 -34.81 30.28 -1.76
N ASP A 82 -35.28 31.35 -2.41
CA ASP A 82 -36.41 31.25 -3.35
C ASP A 82 -35.88 30.98 -4.76
N THR A 83 -36.28 29.88 -5.39
CA THR A 83 -35.95 29.60 -6.79
C THR A 83 -36.66 30.60 -7.71
N LEU A 84 -35.88 31.36 -8.48
CA LEU A 84 -36.40 32.33 -9.46
C LEU A 84 -36.68 31.69 -10.81
N SER A 85 -35.75 30.87 -11.29
CA SER A 85 -35.87 30.15 -12.54
C SER A 85 -34.96 28.92 -12.56
N GLN A 86 -35.33 27.95 -13.39
CA GLN A 86 -34.59 26.72 -13.57
C GLN A 86 -34.69 26.30 -15.04
N SER A 87 -33.62 25.76 -15.58
CA SER A 87 -33.60 25.13 -16.90
C SER A 87 -32.86 23.80 -16.82
N THR A 88 -33.43 22.78 -17.44
CA THR A 88 -32.82 21.45 -17.54
C THR A 88 -32.66 21.09 -19.01
N LEU A 89 -31.48 20.57 -19.37
CA LEU A 89 -31.08 20.24 -20.73
C LEU A 89 -30.53 18.82 -20.79
N PRO A 90 -31.15 17.90 -21.57
CA PRO A 90 -30.58 16.60 -21.85
C PRO A 90 -29.34 16.73 -22.74
N LEU A 91 -28.20 16.22 -22.28
CA LEU A 91 -26.92 16.27 -22.99
C LEU A 91 -26.78 15.35 -24.22
N PRO A 92 -27.48 14.19 -24.34
CA PRO A 92 -27.35 13.32 -25.53
C PRO A 92 -27.73 13.97 -26.86
N LEU A 93 -28.41 15.12 -26.80
CA LEU A 93 -28.89 15.87 -27.95
C LEU A 93 -27.88 16.92 -28.45
N ILE A 94 -26.73 17.07 -27.78
CA ILE A 94 -25.71 18.09 -28.08
C ILE A 94 -24.58 17.45 -28.90
N SER A 95 -24.37 17.92 -30.13
CA SER A 95 -23.24 17.45 -30.94
C SER A 95 -21.92 18.11 -30.51
N SER A 96 -20.77 17.51 -30.85
CA SER A 96 -19.42 17.91 -30.40
C SER A 96 -18.98 19.33 -30.80
N ASN A 97 -19.84 20.13 -31.45
CA ASN A 97 -19.56 21.49 -31.91
C ASN A 97 -20.70 22.48 -31.65
N ASP A 98 -21.79 22.08 -30.98
CA ASP A 98 -22.90 22.99 -30.72
C ASP A 98 -22.58 23.94 -29.57
N ASN A 99 -22.80 25.23 -29.79
CA ASN A 99 -22.86 26.23 -28.74
C ASN A 99 -24.31 26.46 -28.37
N ILE A 100 -24.73 25.99 -27.20
CA ILE A 100 -26.11 26.13 -26.73
C ILE A 100 -26.18 27.28 -25.74
N ASN A 101 -27.12 28.19 -25.97
CA ASN A 101 -27.37 29.32 -25.08
C ASN A 101 -28.62 29.04 -24.25
N VAL A 102 -28.45 28.97 -22.93
CA VAL A 102 -29.53 28.88 -21.95
C VAL A 102 -29.70 30.26 -21.31
N GLN A 103 -30.95 30.70 -21.14
CA GLN A 103 -31.27 31.95 -20.46
C GLN A 103 -32.13 31.70 -19.23
N LEU A 104 -31.67 32.16 -18.07
CA LEU A 104 -32.42 32.08 -16.81
C LEU A 104 -33.01 33.44 -16.46
N LEU A 105 -34.27 33.48 -16.05
CA LEU A 105 -34.95 34.72 -15.67
C LEU A 105 -34.54 35.13 -14.24
N ALA A 106 -33.97 36.33 -14.10
CA ALA A 106 -33.53 36.86 -12.79
C ALA A 106 -34.53 37.87 -12.20
N THR A 107 -35.03 38.79 -13.03
CA THR A 107 -36.10 39.75 -12.72
C THR A 107 -36.84 40.11 -14.01
N GLU A 108 -37.98 40.80 -13.94
CA GLU A 108 -38.64 41.35 -15.14
C GLU A 108 -37.64 42.08 -16.05
N GLY A 109 -37.53 41.59 -17.30
CA GLY A 109 -36.67 42.15 -18.34
C GLY A 109 -35.16 41.89 -18.20
N LYS A 110 -34.70 41.10 -17.21
CA LYS A 110 -33.29 40.72 -17.07
C LYS A 110 -33.10 39.22 -16.97
N THR A 111 -32.33 38.67 -17.90
CA THR A 111 -31.92 37.26 -17.94
C THR A 111 -30.44 37.10 -17.62
N LEU A 112 -30.05 35.91 -17.18
CA LEU A 112 -28.67 35.47 -17.05
C LEU A 112 -28.38 34.50 -18.19
N GLY A 113 -27.41 34.83 -19.03
CA GLY A 113 -26.99 34.00 -20.16
C GLY A 113 -25.94 32.97 -19.73
N ILE A 114 -26.17 31.72 -20.11
CA ILE A 114 -25.26 30.60 -19.90
C ILE A 114 -24.98 29.98 -21.27
N GLN A 115 -23.72 29.94 -21.68
CA GLN A 115 -23.28 29.27 -22.89
C GLN A 115 -22.72 27.90 -22.54
N LEU A 116 -23.17 26.88 -23.25
CA LEU A 116 -22.76 25.50 -23.08
C LEU A 116 -22.04 25.04 -24.34
N LYS A 117 -20.88 24.42 -24.16
CA LYS A 117 -20.12 23.82 -25.25
C LYS A 117 -19.61 22.45 -24.82
N MET A 118 -19.87 21.44 -25.64
CA MET A 118 -19.33 20.11 -25.41
C MET A 118 -17.98 19.95 -26.12
N LYS A 119 -17.02 19.32 -25.45
CA LYS A 119 -15.73 18.92 -25.98
C LYS A 119 -15.48 17.45 -25.73
N GLU A 120 -14.95 16.75 -26.73
CA GLU A 120 -14.44 15.40 -26.55
C GLU A 120 -13.08 15.46 -25.86
N CYS A 121 -12.89 14.70 -24.79
CA CYS A 121 -11.58 14.58 -24.15
C CYS A 121 -10.78 13.39 -24.73
N PRO A 122 -9.44 13.47 -24.72
CA PRO A 122 -8.55 12.52 -25.42
C PRO A 122 -8.72 11.07 -25.00
N GLU A 123 -8.68 10.12 -25.93
CA GLU A 123 -8.92 8.69 -25.63
C GLU A 123 -7.91 8.06 -24.66
N ASN A 124 -6.68 8.59 -24.58
CA ASN A 124 -5.65 8.07 -23.70
C ASN A 124 -6.04 8.20 -22.22
N LEU A 125 -5.84 7.10 -21.47
CA LEU A 125 -6.07 7.04 -20.03
C LEU A 125 -4.76 7.26 -19.27
N ASP A 126 -4.86 7.89 -18.10
CA ASP A 126 -3.76 7.99 -17.14
C ASP A 126 -3.66 6.75 -16.25
N VAL A 127 -4.79 6.02 -16.10
CA VAL A 127 -4.83 4.68 -15.50
C VAL A 127 -4.46 3.64 -16.56
N ARG A 128 -3.41 2.86 -16.28
CA ARG A 128 -3.03 1.71 -17.08
C ARG A 128 -3.98 0.56 -16.80
N LEU A 129 -4.62 0.05 -17.85
CA LEU A 129 -5.46 -1.15 -17.80
C LEU A 129 -4.73 -2.33 -18.44
N GLY A 130 -4.69 -3.45 -17.74
CA GLY A 130 -4.07 -4.70 -18.15
C GLY A 130 -3.40 -5.43 -16.99
N PHE A 131 -3.49 -6.75 -17.02
CA PHE A 131 -2.91 -7.61 -15.99
C PHE A 131 -1.42 -7.93 -16.20
N ASN A 132 -0.88 -7.60 -17.39
CA ASN A 132 0.54 -7.73 -17.68
C ASN A 132 1.39 -6.74 -16.87
N LEU A 133 2.67 -7.06 -16.70
CA LEU A 133 3.66 -6.15 -16.12
C LEU A 133 3.76 -4.86 -16.95
N CYS A 134 3.97 -3.72 -16.28
CA CYS A 134 4.29 -2.48 -16.97
C CYS A 134 5.65 -2.57 -17.69
N ASP A 135 5.86 -1.72 -18.69
CA ASP A 135 7.08 -1.76 -19.49
C ASP A 135 8.34 -1.40 -18.70
N LYS A 136 8.21 -0.58 -17.65
CA LYS A 136 9.31 -0.30 -16.72
C LYS A 136 9.74 -1.56 -15.96
N GLU A 137 8.80 -2.38 -15.48
CA GLU A 137 9.12 -3.63 -14.79
C GLU A 137 9.71 -4.67 -15.77
N LYS A 138 9.21 -4.77 -17.00
CA LYS A 138 9.82 -5.63 -18.04
C LYS A 138 11.27 -5.23 -18.35
N MET A 139 11.52 -3.92 -18.48
CA MET A 139 12.85 -3.39 -18.71
C MET A 139 13.79 -3.64 -17.53
N PHE A 140 13.27 -3.51 -16.30
CA PHE A 140 13.99 -3.90 -15.09
C PHE A 140 14.37 -5.38 -15.12
N LEU A 141 13.43 -6.28 -15.43
CA LEU A 141 13.70 -7.72 -15.48
C LEU A 141 14.78 -8.08 -16.49
N TYR A 142 14.74 -7.46 -17.67
CA TYR A 142 15.78 -7.65 -18.69
C TYR A 142 17.18 -7.29 -18.17
N LYS A 143 17.31 -6.21 -17.38
CA LYS A 143 18.58 -5.79 -16.79
C LYS A 143 18.98 -6.68 -15.62
N ARG A 144 18.06 -6.93 -14.69
CA ARG A 144 18.29 -7.71 -13.46
C ARG A 144 18.66 -9.16 -13.77
N GLN A 145 18.07 -9.75 -14.81
CA GLN A 145 18.37 -11.13 -15.23
C GLN A 145 19.86 -11.35 -15.47
N ARG A 146 20.59 -10.36 -16.01
CA ARG A 146 22.04 -10.47 -16.23
C ARG A 146 22.82 -10.53 -14.91
N VAL A 147 22.45 -9.67 -13.96
CA VAL A 147 23.05 -9.65 -12.61
C VAL A 147 22.80 -10.99 -11.90
N VAL A 148 21.55 -11.47 -11.95
CA VAL A 148 21.15 -12.75 -11.34
C VAL A 148 21.89 -13.93 -11.98
N ALA A 149 22.01 -13.95 -13.31
CA ALA A 149 22.74 -15.01 -14.02
C ALA A 149 24.21 -15.09 -13.60
N GLU A 150 24.90 -13.94 -13.54
CA GLU A 150 26.30 -13.85 -13.13
C GLU A 150 26.49 -14.26 -11.66
N ALA A 151 25.62 -13.78 -10.77
CA ALA A 151 25.66 -14.12 -9.35
C ALA A 151 25.40 -15.63 -9.11
N MET A 152 24.37 -16.20 -9.74
CA MET A 152 24.06 -17.62 -9.61
C MET A 152 25.17 -18.50 -10.16
N LYS A 153 25.76 -18.13 -11.30
CA LYS A 153 26.92 -18.85 -11.87
C LYS A 153 28.06 -18.91 -10.86
N LYS A 154 28.39 -17.77 -10.23
CA LYS A 154 29.46 -17.65 -9.24
C LYS A 154 29.19 -18.48 -7.98
N VAL A 155 28.02 -18.31 -7.37
CA VAL A 155 27.70 -18.96 -6.09
C VAL A 155 27.49 -20.47 -6.24
N LEU A 156 26.86 -20.91 -7.32
CA LEU A 156 26.59 -22.33 -7.58
C LEU A 156 27.76 -23.06 -8.26
N GLN A 157 28.78 -22.31 -8.69
CA GLN A 157 29.95 -22.82 -9.43
C GLN A 157 29.56 -23.54 -10.73
N ILE A 158 28.61 -22.97 -11.47
CA ILE A 158 28.14 -23.53 -12.74
C ILE A 158 29.18 -23.22 -13.83
N LYS A 159 29.52 -24.22 -14.64
CA LYS A 159 30.52 -24.06 -15.73
C LYS A 159 29.97 -23.24 -16.89
N GLU A 160 28.75 -23.55 -17.31
CA GLU A 160 28.05 -22.90 -18.42
C GLU A 160 27.36 -21.60 -17.96
N ASP A 161 27.22 -20.66 -18.89
CA ASP A 161 26.43 -19.45 -18.65
C ASP A 161 24.94 -19.77 -18.61
N LEU A 162 24.24 -19.20 -17.64
CA LEU A 162 22.77 -19.22 -17.61
C LEU A 162 22.26 -18.15 -18.57
N VAL A 163 21.40 -18.54 -19.52
CA VAL A 163 20.90 -17.64 -20.57
C VAL A 163 19.38 -17.57 -20.59
N GLY A 164 18.85 -16.34 -20.70
CA GLY A 164 17.43 -16.08 -20.89
C GLY A 164 16.54 -16.81 -19.88
N GLU A 165 15.60 -17.62 -20.39
CA GLU A 165 14.62 -18.35 -19.58
C GLU A 165 15.23 -19.40 -18.64
N GLU A 166 16.53 -19.74 -18.73
CA GLU A 166 17.18 -20.64 -17.75
C GLU A 166 17.41 -19.99 -16.38
N VAL A 167 17.44 -18.66 -16.32
CA VAL A 167 17.70 -17.90 -15.09
C VAL A 167 16.42 -17.87 -14.24
N PRO A 168 16.39 -18.51 -13.06
CA PRO A 168 15.20 -18.51 -12.22
C PRO A 168 14.99 -17.15 -11.55
N VAL A 169 13.72 -16.80 -11.37
CA VAL A 169 13.29 -15.61 -10.63
C VAL A 169 13.19 -15.98 -9.16
N VAL A 170 14.10 -15.43 -8.36
CA VAL A 170 14.11 -15.57 -6.89
C VAL A 170 13.49 -14.33 -6.28
N ALA A 171 12.56 -14.52 -5.35
CA ALA A 171 11.95 -13.44 -4.58
C ALA A 171 12.21 -13.61 -3.09
N ILE A 172 12.34 -12.49 -2.38
CA ILE A 172 12.20 -12.43 -0.93
C ILE A 172 10.77 -12.01 -0.60
N MET A 173 10.14 -12.70 0.33
CA MET A 173 8.88 -12.32 0.96
C MET A 173 9.16 -12.08 2.44
N ALA A 174 8.78 -10.91 2.95
CA ALA A 174 8.96 -10.56 4.35
C ALA A 174 7.61 -10.22 5.00
N THR A 175 7.35 -10.80 6.19
CA THR A 175 6.14 -10.53 6.97
C THR A 175 6.23 -9.21 7.74
N GLY A 176 5.13 -8.79 8.36
CA GLY A 176 5.09 -7.65 9.27
C GLY A 176 5.60 -8.00 10.68
N GLY A 177 5.63 -6.99 11.56
CA GLY A 177 6.13 -7.17 12.94
C GLY A 177 6.87 -5.96 13.52
N GLY A 178 6.49 -4.74 13.13
CA GLY A 178 7.08 -3.51 13.69
C GLY A 178 8.61 -3.44 13.63
N ALA A 179 9.25 -2.98 14.72
CA ALA A 179 10.71 -2.85 14.81
C ALA A 179 11.44 -4.20 14.76
N ARG A 180 10.77 -5.30 15.14
CA ARG A 180 11.30 -6.66 15.07
C ARG A 180 11.52 -7.04 13.61
N ALA A 181 10.46 -6.98 12.80
CA ALA A 181 10.52 -7.24 11.36
C ALA A 181 11.54 -6.34 10.65
N MET A 182 11.55 -5.05 11.00
CA MET A 182 12.54 -4.10 10.47
C MET A 182 13.98 -4.59 10.75
N SER A 183 14.30 -4.90 12.00
CA SER A 183 15.64 -5.33 12.41
C SER A 183 16.03 -6.67 11.78
N CYS A 184 15.14 -7.66 11.82
CA CYS A 184 15.37 -8.98 11.23
C CYS A 184 15.63 -8.93 9.72
N LEU A 185 14.90 -8.08 8.97
CA LEU A 185 15.10 -7.97 7.52
C LEU A 185 16.47 -7.39 7.17
N TYR A 186 16.98 -6.41 7.93
CA TYR A 186 18.36 -5.94 7.74
C TYR A 186 19.36 -7.08 7.91
N SER A 187 19.17 -7.91 8.94
CA SER A 187 20.04 -9.05 9.21
C SER A 187 20.03 -10.09 8.10
N HIS A 188 18.84 -10.48 7.63
CA HIS A 188 18.72 -11.46 6.56
C HIS A 188 19.30 -10.96 5.24
N LEU A 189 19.09 -9.70 4.88
CA LEU A 189 19.72 -9.10 3.69
C LEU A 189 21.25 -9.06 3.83
N PHE A 190 21.77 -8.78 5.03
CA PHE A 190 23.20 -8.84 5.32
C PHE A 190 23.76 -10.26 5.18
N ALA A 191 23.09 -11.27 5.74
CA ALA A 191 23.49 -12.67 5.61
C ALA A 191 23.53 -13.10 4.13
N LEU A 192 22.47 -12.79 3.36
CA LEU A 192 22.43 -13.08 1.93
C LEU A 192 23.54 -12.36 1.16
N LYS A 193 23.85 -11.10 1.48
CA LYS A 193 24.98 -10.37 0.87
C LYS A 193 26.31 -11.04 1.18
N LYS A 194 26.56 -11.38 2.45
CA LYS A 194 27.79 -12.06 2.91
C LYS A 194 27.99 -13.41 2.20
N MET A 195 26.90 -14.11 1.88
CA MET A 195 26.91 -15.38 1.16
C MET A 195 26.96 -15.22 -0.37
N GLY A 196 26.94 -14.00 -0.90
CA GLY A 196 26.88 -13.71 -2.33
C GLY A 196 25.52 -13.98 -3.00
N LEU A 197 24.47 -14.23 -2.20
CA LEU A 197 23.14 -14.62 -2.65
C LEU A 197 22.20 -13.43 -2.92
N LEU A 198 22.50 -12.24 -2.38
CA LEU A 198 21.61 -11.08 -2.54
C LEU A 198 21.46 -10.66 -4.02
N ASP A 199 22.52 -10.79 -4.82
CA ASP A 199 22.48 -10.50 -6.26
C ASP A 199 21.68 -11.53 -7.06
N CYS A 200 21.40 -12.71 -6.49
CA CYS A 200 20.51 -13.70 -7.09
C CYS A 200 19.02 -13.33 -6.96
N VAL A 201 18.67 -12.35 -6.12
CA VAL A 201 17.28 -11.97 -5.85
C VAL A 201 16.76 -10.98 -6.90
N THR A 202 15.58 -11.22 -7.45
CA THR A 202 14.90 -10.35 -8.43
C THR A 202 13.90 -9.41 -7.76
N TYR A 203 13.13 -9.90 -6.79
CA TYR A 203 12.08 -9.14 -6.10
C TYR A 203 12.26 -9.18 -4.58
N ILE A 204 11.91 -8.11 -3.89
CA ILE A 204 11.72 -8.09 -2.43
C ILE A 204 10.33 -7.55 -2.15
N ALA A 205 9.43 -8.40 -1.66
CA ALA A 205 8.11 -8.00 -1.18
C ALA A 205 8.11 -7.89 0.35
N GLY A 206 7.48 -6.85 0.89
CA GLY A 206 7.39 -6.63 2.33
C GLY A 206 6.06 -6.05 2.77
N ALA A 207 5.63 -6.44 3.97
CA ALA A 207 4.46 -5.92 4.66
C ALA A 207 4.84 -5.23 5.98
N SER A 208 4.05 -4.25 6.42
CA SER A 208 4.19 -3.58 7.73
C SER A 208 5.64 -3.15 8.05
N GLY A 209 6.17 -3.49 9.22
CA GLY A 209 7.52 -3.12 9.67
C GLY A 209 8.67 -3.45 8.71
N SER A 210 8.55 -4.50 7.88
CA SER A 210 9.55 -4.82 6.85
C SER A 210 9.69 -3.72 5.79
N THR A 211 8.59 -2.99 5.52
CA THR A 211 8.60 -1.85 4.61
C THR A 211 9.50 -0.72 5.09
N TRP A 212 9.78 -0.60 6.39
CA TRP A 212 10.63 0.44 6.95
C TRP A 212 12.10 0.21 6.61
N THR A 213 12.55 -1.06 6.65
CA THR A 213 13.89 -1.46 6.18
C THR A 213 14.03 -1.22 4.69
N MET A 214 13.07 -1.69 3.90
CA MET A 214 13.08 -1.51 2.45
C MET A 214 13.11 -0.01 2.09
N SER A 215 12.14 0.77 2.53
CA SER A 215 12.07 2.21 2.20
C SER A 215 13.28 3.02 2.68
N ASN A 216 13.99 2.58 3.74
CA ASN A 216 15.24 3.23 4.14
C ASN A 216 16.43 2.84 3.25
N LEU A 217 16.59 1.55 2.91
CA LEU A 217 17.66 1.07 2.03
C LEU A 217 17.57 1.68 0.63
N TYR A 218 16.37 1.73 0.05
CA TYR A 218 16.16 2.18 -1.33
C TYR A 218 16.31 3.70 -1.53
N LYS A 219 16.63 4.47 -0.48
CA LYS A 219 17.12 5.84 -0.61
C LYS A 219 18.50 5.90 -1.26
N ASN A 220 19.29 4.86 -1.06
CA ASN A 220 20.61 4.73 -1.69
C ASN A 220 20.46 3.88 -2.95
N SER A 221 20.84 4.44 -4.11
CA SER A 221 20.68 3.77 -5.40
C SER A 221 21.51 2.50 -5.56
N ASP A 222 22.55 2.33 -4.74
CA ASP A 222 23.48 1.19 -4.80
C ASP A 222 23.52 0.42 -3.47
N TRP A 223 22.44 0.46 -2.68
CA TRP A 223 22.41 -0.10 -1.33
C TRP A 223 22.84 -1.57 -1.25
N SER A 224 22.45 -2.42 -2.21
CA SER A 224 22.84 -3.84 -2.20
C SER A 224 24.29 -4.06 -2.59
N GLN A 225 24.92 -3.08 -3.23
CA GLN A 225 26.32 -3.09 -3.64
C GLN A 225 27.23 -2.50 -2.54
N ASN A 226 26.71 -1.56 -1.75
CA ASN A 226 27.40 -0.95 -0.60
C ASN A 226 27.45 -1.85 0.65
N GLU A 227 28.32 -1.52 1.60
CA GLU A 227 28.39 -2.22 2.88
C GLU A 227 27.11 -2.02 3.71
N LEU A 228 26.40 -3.12 4.01
CA LEU A 228 25.14 -3.06 4.75
C LEU A 228 25.33 -2.73 6.24
N LEU A 229 26.55 -2.88 6.77
CA LEU A 229 26.87 -2.61 8.18
C LEU A 229 26.59 -1.16 8.59
N GLU A 230 26.80 -0.19 7.70
CA GLU A 230 26.51 1.21 8.00
C GLU A 230 24.99 1.44 8.18
N PHE A 231 24.18 0.84 7.32
CA PHE A 231 22.72 0.91 7.43
C PHE A 231 22.21 0.21 8.70
N ILE A 232 22.81 -0.94 9.04
CA ILE A 232 22.51 -1.68 10.28
C ILE A 232 22.87 -0.84 11.51
N GLN A 233 24.04 -0.20 11.51
CA GLN A 233 24.47 0.63 12.62
C GLN A 233 23.55 1.84 12.81
N ASN A 234 23.13 2.47 11.70
CA ASN A 234 22.13 3.54 11.74
C ASN A 234 20.78 3.04 12.29
N ALA A 235 20.32 1.86 11.85
CA ALA A 235 19.10 1.25 12.37
C ALA A 235 19.22 0.95 13.88
N LYS A 236 20.36 0.41 14.33
CA LYS A 236 20.67 0.14 15.74
C LYS A 236 20.54 1.42 16.57
N GLU A 237 21.19 2.51 16.15
CA GLU A 237 21.12 3.80 16.83
C GLU A 237 19.68 4.31 16.99
N HIS A 238 18.85 4.18 15.95
CA HIS A 238 17.47 4.62 16.02
C HIS A 238 16.59 3.71 16.88
N VAL A 239 16.76 2.39 16.79
CA VAL A 239 16.01 1.43 17.58
C VAL A 239 16.36 1.55 19.07
N THR A 240 17.62 1.79 19.43
CA THR A 240 18.03 1.87 20.84
C THR A 240 17.80 3.24 21.49
N ARG A 241 17.62 4.29 20.68
CA ARG A 241 17.32 5.64 21.16
C ARG A 241 15.95 5.71 21.86
N THR A 242 15.87 6.46 22.97
CA THR A 242 14.58 6.78 23.61
C THR A 242 13.60 7.48 22.65
N LYS A 243 12.34 7.03 22.64
CA LYS A 243 11.28 7.57 21.79
C LYS A 243 10.48 8.72 22.45
N THR A 244 10.86 9.14 23.66
CA THR A 244 10.23 10.26 24.38
C THR A 244 10.21 11.57 23.57
N LYS A 245 11.28 11.86 22.82
CA LYS A 245 11.37 13.05 21.95
C LYS A 245 10.32 13.08 20.84
N THR A 246 9.78 11.93 20.42
CA THR A 246 8.73 11.84 19.39
C THR A 246 7.44 12.54 19.83
N PHE A 247 7.21 12.68 21.14
CA PHE A 247 6.05 13.36 21.73
C PHE A 247 6.38 14.71 22.37
N SER A 248 7.57 15.26 22.11
CA SER A 248 7.91 16.59 22.60
C SER A 248 6.95 17.64 22.03
N MET A 249 6.72 18.73 22.77
CA MET A 249 5.87 19.83 22.29
C MET A 249 6.33 20.40 20.93
N GLU A 250 7.64 20.43 20.69
CA GLU A 250 8.21 20.83 19.41
C GLU A 250 7.78 19.88 18.28
N ARG A 251 7.87 18.56 18.51
CA ARG A 251 7.44 17.55 17.53
C ARG A 251 5.93 17.56 17.29
N LEU A 252 5.11 17.70 18.33
CA LEU A 252 3.66 17.81 18.18
C LEU A 252 3.26 19.04 17.37
N LYS A 253 3.91 20.19 17.60
CA LYS A 253 3.72 21.39 16.78
C LYS A 253 4.12 21.17 15.31
N TYR A 254 5.22 20.44 15.08
CA TYR A 254 5.64 20.05 13.74
C TYR A 254 4.60 19.17 13.05
N TYR A 255 4.11 18.10 13.70
CA TYR A 255 3.08 17.23 13.12
C TYR A 255 1.82 17.99 12.76
N HIS A 256 1.36 18.85 13.68
CA HIS A 256 0.18 19.68 13.44
C HIS A 256 0.36 20.63 12.25
N LYS A 257 1.56 21.19 12.09
CA LYS A 257 1.89 22.05 10.95
C LYS A 257 1.89 21.27 9.63
N GLU A 258 2.56 20.12 9.58
CA GLU A 258 2.62 19.27 8.37
C GLU A 258 1.23 18.79 7.96
N LEU A 259 0.42 18.30 8.90
CA LEU A 259 -0.95 17.85 8.61
C LEU A 259 -1.86 18.99 8.17
N ARG A 260 -1.73 20.19 8.75
CA ARG A 260 -2.48 21.36 8.28
C ARG A 260 -2.06 21.80 6.89
N GLN A 261 -0.78 21.72 6.58
CA GLN A 261 -0.27 22.04 5.25
C GLN A 261 -0.83 21.07 4.21
N ALA A 262 -0.73 19.75 4.47
CA ALA A 262 -1.31 18.71 3.62
C ALA A 262 -2.82 18.93 3.39
N ALA A 263 -3.58 19.21 4.46
CA ALA A 263 -5.01 19.50 4.36
C ALA A 263 -5.30 20.78 3.55
N SER A 264 -4.47 21.82 3.67
CA SER A 264 -4.62 23.06 2.88
C SER A 264 -4.30 22.89 1.39
N GLU A 265 -3.48 21.88 1.07
CA GLU A 265 -3.16 21.47 -0.31
C GLU A 265 -4.24 20.55 -0.90
N GLY A 266 -5.25 20.17 -0.09
CA GLY A 266 -6.40 19.36 -0.52
C GLY A 266 -6.24 17.86 -0.25
N GLN A 267 -5.19 17.43 0.46
CA GLN A 267 -5.00 16.04 0.83
C GLN A 267 -5.90 15.65 2.01
N LYS A 268 -6.46 14.43 1.97
CA LYS A 268 -7.22 13.84 3.08
C LYS A 268 -6.26 13.38 4.17
N THR A 269 -6.26 14.06 5.32
CA THR A 269 -5.41 13.69 6.46
C THR A 269 -6.15 12.82 7.48
N SER A 270 -5.45 11.84 8.04
CA SER A 270 -5.95 10.79 8.93
C SER A 270 -4.98 10.47 10.06
N PHE A 271 -5.34 9.53 10.94
CA PHE A 271 -4.43 9.00 11.95
C PHE A 271 -3.25 8.24 11.35
N THR A 272 -3.44 7.61 10.18
CA THR A 272 -2.38 6.98 9.41
C THR A 272 -1.27 7.99 9.06
N ASP A 273 -1.62 9.23 8.72
CA ASP A 273 -0.65 10.27 8.37
C ASP A 273 0.16 10.76 9.58
N LEU A 274 -0.51 10.91 10.73
CA LEU A 274 0.17 11.19 11.99
C LEU A 274 1.15 10.07 12.35
N TRP A 275 0.72 8.81 12.21
CA TRP A 275 1.56 7.65 12.46
C TRP A 275 2.79 7.61 11.53
N GLY A 276 2.62 7.96 10.24
CA GLY A 276 3.74 8.11 9.31
C GLY A 276 4.77 9.15 9.77
N LEU A 277 4.32 10.31 10.25
CA LEU A 277 5.21 11.34 10.82
C LEU A 277 5.89 10.88 12.12
N MET A 278 5.23 10.05 12.91
CA MET A 278 5.82 9.45 14.10
C MET A 278 6.89 8.40 13.74
N ILE A 279 6.64 7.53 12.76
CA ILE A 279 7.65 6.60 12.21
C ILE A 279 8.87 7.39 11.72
N GLU A 280 8.65 8.47 10.96
CA GLU A 280 9.72 9.38 10.53
C GLU A 280 10.54 9.87 11.73
N SER A 281 9.89 10.40 12.78
CA SER A 281 10.58 10.89 13.97
C SER A 281 11.30 9.78 14.77
N MET A 282 10.78 8.55 14.76
CA MET A 282 11.40 7.44 15.48
C MET A 282 12.67 6.96 14.79
N PHE A 283 12.64 6.83 13.46
CA PHE A 283 13.69 6.15 12.68
C PHE A 283 14.50 7.06 11.76
N HIS A 284 14.34 8.38 11.88
CA HIS A 284 15.15 9.36 11.17
C HIS A 284 15.57 10.52 12.08
N ASN A 285 16.65 11.20 11.72
CA ASN A 285 17.19 12.35 12.46
C ASN A 285 16.54 13.69 12.08
N GLY A 286 15.58 13.68 11.16
CA GLY A 286 14.93 14.88 10.65
C GLY A 286 13.81 14.55 9.67
N LYS A 287 13.33 15.59 8.98
CA LYS A 287 12.36 15.44 7.90
C LYS A 287 12.99 14.62 6.77
N ASN A 288 12.32 13.56 6.35
CA ASN A 288 12.70 12.74 5.21
C ASN A 288 11.82 13.16 4.02
N GLU A 289 12.44 13.76 3.00
CA GLU A 289 11.75 14.25 1.80
C GLU A 289 11.64 13.18 0.70
N SER A 290 12.20 11.98 0.93
CA SER A 290 12.19 10.91 -0.06
C SER A 290 10.77 10.46 -0.39
N LYS A 291 10.57 10.05 -1.64
CA LYS A 291 9.31 9.54 -2.18
C LYS A 291 9.47 8.11 -2.69
N LEU A 292 8.38 7.47 -3.10
CA LEU A 292 8.45 6.12 -3.65
C LEU A 292 9.01 6.13 -5.07
N SER A 293 8.67 7.15 -5.87
CA SER A 293 9.22 7.31 -7.22
C SER A 293 10.73 7.54 -7.26
N ASP A 294 11.32 8.16 -6.21
CA ASP A 294 12.77 8.35 -6.09
C ASP A 294 13.55 7.02 -6.13
N GLN A 295 12.92 5.93 -5.67
CA GLN A 295 13.53 4.60 -5.67
C GLN A 295 13.73 4.02 -7.08
N GLN A 296 13.17 4.63 -8.14
CA GLN A 296 13.44 4.23 -9.53
C GLN A 296 14.94 4.31 -9.86
N ALA A 297 15.69 5.24 -9.24
CA ALA A 297 17.14 5.35 -9.39
C ALA A 297 17.88 4.08 -8.92
N ALA A 298 17.37 3.43 -7.88
CA ALA A 298 17.91 2.18 -7.34
C ALA A 298 17.67 0.96 -8.25
N LEU A 299 16.95 1.12 -9.35
CA LEU A 299 16.55 0.05 -10.26
C LEU A 299 17.05 0.26 -11.68
N GLN A 300 17.61 1.43 -11.98
CA GLN A 300 17.93 1.88 -13.33
C GLN A 300 18.84 0.89 -14.08
N ASN A 301 19.74 0.20 -13.37
CA ASN A 301 20.68 -0.76 -13.94
C ASN A 301 20.38 -2.21 -13.54
N GLY A 302 19.25 -2.47 -12.86
CA GLY A 302 18.97 -3.77 -12.26
C GLY A 302 19.93 -4.11 -11.11
N GLN A 303 20.56 -3.11 -10.49
CA GLN A 303 21.59 -3.29 -9.47
C GLN A 303 21.04 -3.74 -8.11
N ASN A 304 19.77 -3.41 -7.81
CA ASN A 304 19.05 -3.93 -6.65
C ASN A 304 17.84 -4.77 -7.12
N PRO A 305 17.30 -5.65 -6.26
CA PRO A 305 15.98 -6.24 -6.47
C PRO A 305 14.88 -5.17 -6.62
N LEU A 306 13.74 -5.49 -7.22
CA LEU A 306 12.58 -4.58 -7.24
C LEU A 306 11.84 -4.65 -5.89
N PRO A 307 11.64 -3.52 -5.18
CA PRO A 307 10.86 -3.50 -3.96
C PRO A 307 9.37 -3.46 -4.29
N ILE A 308 8.60 -4.30 -3.61
CA ILE A 308 7.14 -4.34 -3.69
C ILE A 308 6.59 -4.17 -2.28
N TYR A 309 5.79 -3.13 -2.07
CA TYR A 309 5.13 -2.87 -0.79
C TYR A 309 3.64 -3.21 -0.92
N LEU A 310 3.07 -3.76 0.15
CA LEU A 310 1.72 -4.32 0.11
C LEU A 310 0.79 -3.62 1.10
N ALA A 311 -0.42 -3.31 0.63
CA ALA A 311 -1.56 -2.93 1.44
C ALA A 311 -2.82 -3.68 0.97
N ILE A 312 -3.89 -3.56 1.73
CA ILE A 312 -5.20 -4.13 1.40
C ILE A 312 -6.22 -3.00 1.32
N ASN A 313 -6.97 -2.93 0.22
CA ASN A 313 -8.15 -2.08 0.11
C ASN A 313 -9.36 -2.78 0.74
N VAL A 314 -10.08 -2.07 1.60
CA VAL A 314 -11.24 -2.57 2.35
C VAL A 314 -12.43 -1.61 2.21
N LYS A 315 -13.62 -1.99 2.70
CA LYS A 315 -14.78 -1.08 2.75
C LYS A 315 -14.85 -0.39 4.11
N GLN A 316 -15.21 0.90 4.11
CA GLN A 316 -15.06 1.76 5.30
C GLN A 316 -16.16 1.57 6.36
N HIS A 317 -17.42 1.29 5.98
CA HIS A 317 -18.55 1.49 6.91
C HIS A 317 -19.70 0.46 6.94
N GLU A 318 -19.65 -0.64 6.19
CA GLU A 318 -20.79 -1.59 6.17
C GLU A 318 -20.39 -3.08 6.17
N ILE A 319 -19.12 -3.37 5.92
CA ILE A 319 -18.65 -4.70 5.54
C ILE A 319 -17.33 -4.96 6.25
N SER A 320 -17.19 -6.09 6.95
CA SER A 320 -15.96 -6.43 7.66
C SER A 320 -14.78 -6.52 6.67
N THR A 321 -13.56 -6.32 7.16
CA THR A 321 -12.32 -6.58 6.38
C THR A 321 -12.20 -8.06 5.97
N LEU A 322 -12.91 -8.94 6.68
CA LEU A 322 -13.07 -10.35 6.29
C LEU A 322 -13.99 -10.52 5.07
N ASP A 323 -14.99 -9.65 4.94
CA ASP A 323 -16.06 -9.72 3.95
C ASP A 323 -15.75 -8.96 2.64
N PHE A 324 -14.71 -8.11 2.62
CA PHE A 324 -14.18 -7.49 1.42
C PHE A 324 -12.72 -7.03 1.58
N LYS A 325 -11.87 -7.48 0.66
CA LYS A 325 -10.43 -7.16 0.65
C LYS A 325 -9.86 -7.28 -0.76
N GLU A 326 -8.98 -6.36 -1.12
CA GLU A 326 -8.33 -6.34 -2.43
C GLU A 326 -6.86 -5.95 -2.30
N TRP A 327 -5.97 -6.76 -2.83
CA TRP A 327 -4.53 -6.50 -2.76
C TRP A 327 -4.15 -5.27 -3.57
N CYS A 328 -3.57 -4.28 -2.89
CA CYS A 328 -3.02 -3.06 -3.47
C CYS A 328 -1.50 -3.13 -3.40
N GLU A 329 -0.85 -3.25 -4.55
CA GLU A 329 0.61 -3.30 -4.66
C GLU A 329 1.18 -1.92 -4.96
N PHE A 330 2.33 -1.62 -4.36
CA PHE A 330 3.08 -0.40 -4.56
C PHE A 330 4.49 -0.77 -5.01
N THR A 331 4.91 -0.20 -6.13
CA THR A 331 6.30 -0.30 -6.62
C THR A 331 6.82 1.11 -6.91
N PRO A 332 8.12 1.28 -7.16
CA PRO A 332 8.63 2.56 -7.65
C PRO A 332 8.06 2.96 -9.02
N TYR A 333 7.45 2.04 -9.76
CA TYR A 333 6.92 2.29 -11.11
C TYR A 333 5.41 2.54 -11.15
N GLU A 334 4.63 1.71 -10.47
CA GLU A 334 3.17 1.78 -10.45
C GLU A 334 2.58 1.36 -9.10
N VAL A 335 1.38 1.90 -8.81
CA VAL A 335 0.50 1.52 -7.71
C VAL A 335 -0.79 0.96 -8.31
N GLY A 336 -1.25 -0.20 -7.85
CA GLY A 336 -2.38 -0.85 -8.52
C GLY A 336 -3.13 -1.89 -7.69
N LEU A 337 -4.37 -2.12 -8.12
CA LEU A 337 -5.25 -3.17 -7.57
C LEU A 337 -5.21 -4.37 -8.52
N GLN A 338 -4.65 -5.49 -8.03
CA GLN A 338 -4.36 -6.67 -8.87
C GLN A 338 -5.61 -7.25 -9.51
N LYS A 339 -6.70 -7.33 -8.74
CA LYS A 339 -8.00 -7.87 -9.16
C LYS A 339 -8.57 -7.19 -10.40
N TYR A 340 -8.35 -5.89 -10.57
CA TYR A 340 -8.89 -5.12 -11.69
C TYR A 340 -7.90 -4.98 -12.86
N GLY A 341 -6.65 -5.43 -12.69
CA GLY A 341 -5.59 -5.18 -13.65
C GLY A 341 -5.43 -3.69 -13.93
N ALA A 342 -5.56 -2.85 -12.90
CA ALA A 342 -5.60 -1.40 -13.05
C ALA A 342 -4.55 -0.75 -12.15
N SER A 343 -3.74 0.13 -12.74
CA SER A 343 -2.60 0.73 -12.05
C SER A 343 -2.36 2.16 -12.53
N ILE A 344 -1.83 2.99 -11.66
CA ILE A 344 -1.38 4.35 -11.96
C ILE A 344 0.12 4.46 -11.77
N ARG A 345 0.73 5.50 -12.34
CA ARG A 345 2.11 5.83 -11.99
C ARG A 345 2.20 6.17 -10.51
N THR A 346 3.29 5.77 -9.87
CA THR A 346 3.53 6.01 -8.45
C THR A 346 3.43 7.48 -8.05
N GLU A 347 3.92 8.37 -8.91
CA GLU A 347 3.93 9.83 -8.71
C GLU A 347 2.52 10.45 -8.67
N ASP A 348 1.52 9.73 -9.19
CA ASP A 348 0.14 10.20 -9.24
C ASP A 348 -0.73 9.63 -8.10
N PHE A 349 -0.18 8.77 -7.24
CA PHE A 349 -0.90 8.24 -6.09
C PHE A 349 -1.33 9.36 -5.12
N GLY A 350 -2.61 9.36 -4.73
CA GLY A 350 -3.24 10.42 -3.95
C GLY A 350 -3.81 11.57 -4.79
N SER A 351 -3.63 11.55 -6.11
CA SER A 351 -4.30 12.47 -7.04
C SER A 351 -5.75 12.08 -7.31
N GLU A 352 -6.57 13.01 -7.78
CA GLU A 352 -7.98 12.76 -8.09
C GLU A 352 -8.14 12.26 -9.52
N PHE A 353 -8.86 11.15 -9.69
CA PHE A 353 -9.16 10.55 -10.99
C PHE A 353 -10.66 10.43 -11.22
N TYR A 354 -11.04 10.37 -12.49
CA TYR A 354 -12.38 10.03 -12.92
C TYR A 354 -12.34 9.36 -14.29
N MET A 355 -13.02 8.21 -14.44
CA MET A 355 -13.09 7.46 -15.70
C MET A 355 -11.71 7.15 -16.31
N GLY A 356 -10.73 6.83 -15.45
CA GLY A 356 -9.37 6.51 -15.87
C GLY A 356 -8.47 7.70 -16.23
N ARG A 357 -8.95 8.94 -16.05
CA ARG A 357 -8.18 10.17 -16.34
C ARG A 357 -7.84 10.93 -15.07
N LEU A 358 -6.67 11.55 -15.05
CA LEU A 358 -6.19 12.40 -13.97
C LEU A 358 -6.90 13.75 -14.03
N MET A 359 -7.78 14.01 -13.05
CA MET A 359 -8.58 15.23 -12.99
C MET A 359 -7.83 16.36 -12.28
N LYS A 360 -7.20 16.02 -11.15
CA LYS A 360 -6.41 16.96 -10.36
C LYS A 360 -5.19 16.28 -9.80
N LYS A 361 -4.03 16.73 -10.27
CA LYS A 361 -2.74 16.24 -9.78
C LYS A 361 -2.43 16.84 -8.41
N HIS A 362 -2.20 15.98 -7.44
CA HIS A 362 -1.69 16.32 -6.13
C HIS A 362 -0.18 16.01 -6.03
N PRO A 363 0.57 16.66 -5.14
CA PRO A 363 1.96 16.29 -4.91
C PRO A 363 2.08 14.84 -4.42
N GLU A 364 3.03 14.09 -4.97
CA GLU A 364 3.34 12.74 -4.48
C GLU A 364 3.70 12.79 -2.99
N PRO A 365 3.08 11.92 -2.15
CA PRO A 365 3.33 11.90 -0.72
C PRO A 365 4.78 11.50 -0.41
N ARG A 366 5.32 12.07 0.67
CA ARG A 366 6.59 11.62 1.25
C ARG A 366 6.46 10.15 1.69
N ILE A 367 7.56 9.41 1.59
CA ILE A 367 7.61 7.97 1.87
C ILE A 367 7.13 7.63 3.29
N CYS A 368 7.25 8.56 4.25
CA CYS A 368 6.77 8.36 5.61
C CYS A 368 5.24 8.21 5.71
N TYR A 369 4.47 8.88 4.86
CA TYR A 369 3.02 8.67 4.81
C TYR A 369 2.67 7.27 4.29
N LEU A 370 3.44 6.77 3.31
CA LEU A 370 3.31 5.39 2.82
C LEU A 370 3.76 4.36 3.87
N GLN A 371 4.83 4.63 4.63
CA GLN A 371 5.22 3.80 5.78
C GLN A 371 4.12 3.77 6.85
N GLY A 372 3.47 4.91 7.08
CA GLY A 372 2.30 5.03 7.94
C GLY A 372 1.16 4.15 7.45
N LEU A 373 0.86 4.17 6.14
CA LEU A 373 -0.18 3.36 5.49
C LEU A 373 0.12 1.87 5.56
N TRP A 374 1.31 1.44 5.12
CA TRP A 374 1.69 0.03 5.14
C TRP A 374 1.79 -0.54 6.56
N GLY A 375 1.99 0.31 7.56
CA GLY A 375 2.07 -0.03 8.98
C GLY A 375 0.92 0.51 9.83
N ASN A 376 -0.27 0.76 9.28
CA ASN A 376 -1.35 1.40 10.04
C ASN A 376 -2.03 0.47 11.06
N VAL A 377 -1.61 -0.79 11.20
CA VAL A 377 -2.04 -1.67 12.31
C VAL A 377 -1.80 -1.05 13.70
N PHE A 378 -0.81 -0.15 13.79
CA PHE A 378 -0.49 0.59 15.01
C PHE A 378 -1.40 1.81 15.25
N SER A 379 -2.11 2.34 14.25
CA SER A 379 -2.91 3.57 14.41
C SER A 379 -4.15 3.35 15.28
N LEU A 380 -4.76 2.16 15.22
CA LEU A 380 -5.83 1.76 16.15
C LEU A 380 -5.35 1.76 17.59
N ASN A 381 -4.17 1.16 17.81
CA ASN A 381 -3.62 1.08 19.14
C ASN A 381 -3.28 2.48 19.67
N LEU A 382 -2.76 3.37 18.82
CA LEU A 382 -2.31 4.74 19.13
C LEU A 382 -3.44 5.56 19.73
N ILE A 383 -4.64 5.41 19.16
CA ILE A 383 -5.86 6.10 19.61
C ILE A 383 -6.23 5.65 21.03
N ASP A 384 -6.39 4.33 21.24
CA ASP A 384 -6.82 3.79 22.53
C ASP A 384 -5.88 4.19 23.67
N THR A 385 -4.57 4.00 23.49
CA THR A 385 -3.59 4.28 24.54
C THR A 385 -3.44 5.79 24.78
N TRP A 386 -3.49 6.62 23.74
CA TRP A 386 -3.36 8.07 23.90
C TRP A 386 -4.62 8.69 24.55
N TYR A 387 -5.81 8.13 24.31
CA TYR A 387 -7.02 8.53 25.03
C TYR A 387 -7.02 8.11 26.51
N LEU A 388 -6.32 7.02 26.87
CA LEU A 388 -6.19 6.54 28.24
C LEU A 388 -5.09 7.26 29.05
N THR A 389 -4.05 7.78 28.39
CA THR A 389 -2.93 8.47 29.05
C THR A 389 -3.13 9.99 29.05
N THR A 390 -3.44 10.59 30.20
CA THR A 390 -3.49 12.06 30.34
C THR A 390 -2.11 12.71 30.48
N GLN A 391 -1.00 11.93 30.44
CA GLN A 391 0.38 12.40 30.59
C GLN A 391 1.33 11.71 29.59
N VAL A 392 2.22 12.48 28.95
CA VAL A 392 3.18 12.00 27.92
C VAL A 392 4.22 11.04 28.50
N GLU A 393 4.59 11.21 29.77
CA GLU A 393 5.65 10.45 30.46
C GLU A 393 5.24 8.99 30.71
N THR A 394 3.95 8.72 30.87
CA THR A 394 3.41 7.38 31.14
C THR A 394 2.89 6.67 29.89
N PHE A 395 2.84 7.35 28.73
CA PHE A 395 2.33 6.78 27.47
C PHE A 395 3.09 5.51 27.08
N TRP A 396 4.42 5.56 27.05
CA TRP A 396 5.24 4.41 26.64
C TRP A 396 5.14 3.23 27.61
N ASP A 397 5.04 3.52 28.91
CA ASP A 397 4.88 2.51 29.95
C ASP A 397 3.51 1.82 29.88
N GLN A 398 2.44 2.54 29.50
CA GLN A 398 1.11 1.97 29.32
C GLN A 398 0.94 1.29 27.95
N TRP A 399 1.53 1.86 26.89
CA TRP A 399 1.61 1.27 25.55
C TRP A 399 2.28 -0.10 25.55
N GLY A 400 3.37 -0.24 26.32
CA GLY A 400 4.11 -1.49 26.46
C GLY A 400 3.45 -2.51 27.40
N LYS A 401 2.56 -2.09 28.32
CA LYS A 401 1.94 -2.99 29.31
C LYS A 401 0.68 -3.70 28.82
N ASP A 402 0.00 -3.18 27.80
CA ASP A 402 -1.37 -3.58 27.51
C ASP A 402 -1.57 -4.64 26.41
N ARG A 403 -0.52 -5.10 25.69
CA ARG A 403 -0.72 -5.89 24.45
C ARG A 403 0.37 -6.92 24.15
N THR A 404 0.52 -7.91 25.02
CA THR A 404 1.45 -9.05 24.90
C THR A 404 1.08 -10.11 23.84
N LYS A 405 0.08 -9.88 22.98
CA LYS A 405 -0.35 -10.86 21.98
C LYS A 405 -0.20 -10.32 20.56
N ASP A 406 0.37 -11.15 19.68
CA ASP A 406 0.23 -10.95 18.23
C ASP A 406 -1.28 -10.96 17.90
N LEU A 407 -1.72 -10.09 16.99
CA LEU A 407 -3.14 -9.81 16.76
C LEU A 407 -3.86 -11.05 16.18
N ASP A 408 -4.69 -11.71 16.98
CA ASP A 408 -5.61 -12.75 16.50
C ASP A 408 -6.89 -12.13 15.87
N GLU A 409 -7.52 -12.86 14.95
CA GLU A 409 -8.70 -12.48 14.18
C GLU A 409 -9.88 -12.06 15.08
N ASN A 410 -10.05 -12.70 16.24
CA ASN A 410 -11.13 -12.40 17.18
C ASN A 410 -10.92 -11.06 17.93
N GLU A 411 -9.67 -10.71 18.27
CA GLU A 411 -9.36 -9.45 18.97
C GLU A 411 -9.48 -8.24 18.05
N LEU A 412 -9.13 -8.36 16.76
CA LEU A 412 -9.31 -7.29 15.77
C LEU A 412 -10.79 -6.89 15.61
N ARG A 413 -11.69 -7.87 15.71
CA ARG A 413 -13.14 -7.68 15.63
C ARG A 413 -13.71 -6.98 16.87
N GLU A 414 -13.36 -7.43 18.07
CA GLU A 414 -13.79 -6.79 19.32
C GLU A 414 -13.28 -5.33 19.44
N ARG A 415 -12.07 -5.06 18.93
CA ARG A 415 -11.47 -3.71 18.99
C ARG A 415 -12.15 -2.70 18.06
N LYS A 416 -12.60 -3.11 16.88
CA LYS A 416 -13.43 -2.26 16.00
C LYS A 416 -14.76 -1.90 16.64
N GLU A 417 -15.35 -2.82 17.39
CA GLU A 417 -16.60 -2.62 18.12
C GLU A 417 -16.40 -1.71 19.35
N SER A 418 -15.25 -1.80 20.05
CA SER A 418 -14.97 -0.97 21.24
C SER A 418 -14.67 0.51 20.95
N ALA A 419 -14.15 0.82 19.76
CA ALA A 419 -13.85 2.20 19.36
C ALA A 419 -15.11 3.08 19.20
N GLN A 420 -16.31 2.47 19.16
CA GLN A 420 -17.57 3.18 18.94
C GLN A 420 -18.22 3.79 20.19
N MET A 421 -17.77 3.50 21.42
CA MET A 421 -18.29 4.20 22.61
C MET A 421 -17.34 4.23 23.81
N LYS A 422 -17.08 5.44 24.33
CA LYS A 422 -17.12 5.78 25.76
C LYS A 422 -17.14 7.30 25.97
N THR A 423 -18.26 7.80 26.49
CA THR A 423 -18.46 9.16 27.02
C THR A 423 -17.53 9.40 28.21
N HIS A 424 -16.74 10.49 28.31
CA HIS A 424 -16.21 10.97 29.60
C HIS A 424 -15.62 12.41 29.61
N LEU A 425 -15.26 12.81 30.85
CA LEU A 425 -15.31 14.09 31.56
C LEU A 425 -14.53 15.29 30.97
N PHE A 426 -15.17 16.47 30.98
CA PHE A 426 -14.63 17.74 30.47
C PHE A 426 -13.74 18.43 31.53
N THR A 427 -12.45 18.58 31.24
CA THR A 427 -11.53 19.48 31.98
C THR A 427 -11.18 20.71 31.12
N PRO A 428 -10.87 21.88 31.72
CA PRO A 428 -10.51 23.09 30.98
C PRO A 428 -9.19 22.87 30.21
N PRO A 429 -9.12 23.22 28.91
CA PRO A 429 -7.98 22.86 28.08
C PRO A 429 -6.74 23.71 28.39
N SER A 430 -5.61 23.05 28.66
CA SER A 430 -4.27 23.64 28.62
C SER A 430 -3.81 23.88 27.16
N THR A 431 -2.70 24.60 26.95
CA THR A 431 -2.09 24.80 25.62
C THR A 431 -1.77 23.45 24.95
N PHE A 432 -1.32 22.47 25.73
CA PHE A 432 -1.10 21.10 25.26
C PHE A 432 -2.41 20.47 24.79
N ASP A 433 -3.49 20.59 25.56
CA ASP A 433 -4.80 20.01 25.22
C ASP A 433 -5.42 20.62 23.96
N SER A 434 -5.14 21.89 23.67
CA SER A 434 -5.63 22.55 22.44
C SER A 434 -4.89 22.10 21.17
N ILE A 435 -3.56 21.89 21.25
CA ILE A 435 -2.78 21.30 20.17
C ILE A 435 -3.18 19.84 19.99
N LEU A 436 -3.36 19.12 21.10
CA LEU A 436 -3.80 17.73 21.11
C LEU A 436 -5.19 17.58 20.49
N LYS A 437 -6.17 18.39 20.91
CA LYS A 437 -7.48 18.44 20.25
C LYS A 437 -7.31 18.75 18.77
N GLY A 438 -6.49 19.73 18.38
CA GLY A 438 -6.21 20.00 16.96
C GLY A 438 -5.60 18.84 16.16
N ILE A 439 -4.88 17.92 16.82
CA ILE A 439 -4.33 16.69 16.23
C ILE A 439 -5.37 15.54 16.24
N LEU A 440 -6.29 15.50 17.19
CA LEU A 440 -7.21 14.37 17.38
C LEU A 440 -8.63 14.62 16.86
N THR A 441 -9.09 15.86 16.82
CA THR A 441 -10.47 16.19 16.42
C THR A 441 -10.67 15.98 14.92
N ASN A 442 -11.71 15.23 14.57
CA ASN A 442 -12.30 15.08 13.22
C ASN A 442 -11.50 14.31 12.16
N ARG A 443 -10.62 13.38 12.54
CA ARG A 443 -9.93 12.51 11.56
C ARG A 443 -10.47 11.09 11.60
N PRO A 444 -10.81 10.48 10.45
CA PRO A 444 -11.13 9.06 10.41
C PRO A 444 -9.91 8.24 10.82
N ILE A 445 -10.16 7.09 11.46
CA ILE A 445 -9.15 6.14 11.92
C ILE A 445 -8.37 5.58 10.72
N ASP A 446 -9.12 5.18 9.69
CA ASP A 446 -8.57 4.74 8.41
C ASP A 446 -8.45 5.93 7.45
N GLY A 447 -7.28 6.09 6.83
CA GLY A 447 -7.04 7.14 5.85
C GLY A 447 -7.73 6.86 4.53
N ALA A 448 -8.83 7.57 4.25
CA ALA A 448 -9.48 7.56 2.94
C ALA A 448 -8.52 8.16 1.89
N GLN A 449 -8.16 7.36 0.89
CA GLN A 449 -7.31 7.77 -0.22
C GLN A 449 -8.15 8.00 -1.48
N GLU A 450 -7.67 8.86 -2.39
CA GLU A 450 -8.34 9.07 -3.67
C GLU A 450 -8.42 7.76 -4.48
N ASN A 451 -9.61 7.43 -4.96
CA ASN A 451 -9.81 6.24 -5.77
C ASN A 451 -9.46 6.49 -7.23
N PHE A 452 -8.32 5.96 -7.66
CA PHE A 452 -7.90 6.07 -9.05
C PHE A 452 -8.80 5.32 -10.03
N LEU A 453 -9.69 4.44 -9.55
CA LEU A 453 -10.70 3.74 -10.36
C LEU A 453 -12.06 4.44 -10.38
N ARG A 454 -12.20 5.61 -9.71
CA ARG A 454 -13.49 6.29 -9.53
C ARG A 454 -14.20 6.49 -10.88
N GLY A 455 -15.45 6.03 -10.93
CA GLY A 455 -16.32 6.13 -12.08
C GLY A 455 -16.05 5.07 -13.16
N MET A 456 -15.01 4.25 -13.07
CA MET A 456 -14.83 3.17 -14.04
C MET A 456 -15.94 2.11 -13.89
N HIS A 457 -16.19 1.38 -14.97
CA HIS A 457 -17.21 0.33 -15.00
C HIS A 457 -16.58 -1.02 -15.25
N LEU A 458 -17.18 -2.06 -14.68
CA LEU A 458 -16.84 -3.42 -15.04
C LEU A 458 -17.39 -3.75 -16.42
N HIS A 459 -16.60 -4.50 -17.17
CA HIS A 459 -17.07 -5.13 -18.40
C HIS A 459 -18.23 -6.09 -18.08
N LYS A 460 -19.21 -6.25 -18.99
CA LYS A 460 -20.36 -7.15 -18.79
C LYS A 460 -19.96 -8.59 -18.41
N ASP A 461 -18.84 -9.06 -18.95
CA ASP A 461 -18.32 -10.42 -18.78
C ASP A 461 -17.12 -10.45 -17.80
N TYR A 462 -16.98 -9.46 -16.90
CA TYR A 462 -15.84 -9.40 -15.97
C TYR A 462 -15.68 -10.66 -15.10
N HIS A 463 -16.79 -11.35 -14.82
CA HIS A 463 -16.85 -12.58 -14.05
C HIS A 463 -16.36 -13.82 -14.81
N GLU A 464 -16.13 -13.71 -16.13
CA GLU A 464 -15.51 -14.74 -16.96
C GLU A 464 -14.00 -14.49 -17.15
N ASN A 465 -13.50 -13.31 -16.76
CA ASN A 465 -12.09 -13.00 -16.88
C ASN A 465 -11.28 -13.77 -15.83
N SER A 466 -10.44 -14.70 -16.29
CA SER A 466 -9.68 -15.57 -15.39
C SER A 466 -8.82 -14.81 -14.38
N GLN A 467 -8.21 -13.69 -14.78
CA GLN A 467 -7.34 -12.91 -13.90
C GLN A 467 -8.13 -12.14 -12.84
N PHE A 468 -9.33 -11.63 -13.16
CA PHE A 468 -10.25 -11.10 -12.14
C PHE A 468 -10.70 -12.22 -11.19
N CYS A 469 -11.07 -13.39 -11.73
CA CYS A 469 -11.54 -14.53 -10.96
C CYS A 469 -10.49 -15.10 -10.00
N THR A 470 -9.20 -15.07 -10.35
CA THR A 470 -8.09 -15.46 -9.47
C THR A 470 -8.00 -14.64 -8.19
N TRP A 471 -8.52 -13.40 -8.19
CA TRP A 471 -8.53 -12.52 -7.03
C TRP A 471 -9.96 -12.26 -6.55
N ARG A 472 -10.91 -13.09 -6.97
CA ARG A 472 -12.30 -13.03 -6.53
C ARG A 472 -12.37 -13.61 -5.12
N ASP A 473 -12.60 -12.73 -4.17
CA ASP A 473 -12.41 -13.08 -2.78
C ASP A 473 -13.73 -13.28 -2.05
N THR A 474 -14.78 -12.50 -2.38
CA THR A 474 -16.05 -12.57 -1.65
C THR A 474 -17.27 -12.57 -2.55
N TYR A 475 -18.43 -12.92 -1.99
CA TYR A 475 -19.70 -12.96 -2.73
C TYR A 475 -20.08 -11.60 -3.33
N LEU A 476 -19.57 -10.51 -2.73
CA LEU A 476 -19.76 -9.13 -3.21
C LEU A 476 -19.19 -8.92 -4.61
N ASP A 477 -18.21 -9.73 -5.02
CA ASP A 477 -17.61 -9.68 -6.35
C ASP A 477 -18.58 -10.11 -7.46
N SER A 478 -19.71 -10.69 -7.09
CA SER A 478 -20.81 -11.00 -8.01
C SER A 478 -21.67 -9.78 -8.33
N PHE A 479 -21.49 -8.67 -7.61
CA PHE A 479 -22.29 -7.46 -7.71
C PHE A 479 -21.40 -6.30 -8.18
N PRO A 480 -21.39 -5.97 -9.49
CA PRO A 480 -20.50 -4.94 -10.03
C PRO A 480 -20.73 -3.57 -9.38
N ASN A 481 -21.96 -3.31 -8.93
CA ASN A 481 -22.37 -2.09 -8.25
C ASN A 481 -21.84 -1.95 -6.79
N LYS A 482 -21.19 -2.98 -6.26
CA LYS A 482 -20.58 -3.01 -4.92
C LYS A 482 -19.05 -3.01 -4.96
N LEU A 483 -18.45 -2.95 -6.16
CA LEU A 483 -17.01 -2.98 -6.35
C LEU A 483 -16.36 -1.61 -6.31
N THR A 484 -15.05 -1.63 -6.10
CA THR A 484 -14.21 -0.44 -5.87
C THR A 484 -14.30 0.64 -6.95
N PRO A 485 -14.46 0.36 -8.25
CA PRO A 485 -14.61 1.42 -9.26
C PRO A 485 -15.75 2.43 -9.00
N LEU A 486 -16.78 2.04 -8.23
CA LEU A 486 -17.92 2.90 -7.91
C LEU A 486 -17.82 3.59 -6.55
N GLU A 487 -16.78 3.30 -5.78
CA GLU A 487 -16.50 3.99 -4.52
C GLU A 487 -15.84 5.35 -4.79
N GLU A 488 -16.09 6.33 -3.93
CA GLU A 488 -15.40 7.61 -4.01
C GLU A 488 -13.93 7.51 -3.57
N ASN A 489 -13.66 6.65 -2.57
CA ASN A 489 -12.37 6.56 -1.90
C ASN A 489 -11.91 5.12 -1.76
N LEU A 490 -10.59 4.92 -1.68
CA LEU A 490 -9.98 3.69 -1.20
C LEU A 490 -9.80 3.77 0.31
N CYS A 491 -9.93 2.64 0.98
CA CYS A 491 -9.56 2.49 2.38
C CYS A 491 -8.43 1.49 2.47
N LEU A 492 -7.20 1.97 2.56
CA LEU A 492 -6.01 1.13 2.52
C LEU A 492 -5.49 0.83 3.92
N VAL A 493 -5.31 -0.46 4.22
CA VAL A 493 -4.84 -0.96 5.52
C VAL A 493 -3.63 -1.87 5.38
N ASP A 494 -2.90 -2.02 6.49
CA ASP A 494 -1.78 -2.96 6.64
C ASP A 494 -2.22 -4.39 6.25
N ALA A 495 -1.35 -5.13 5.54
CA ALA A 495 -1.61 -6.52 5.19
C ALA A 495 -1.81 -7.42 6.43
N GLY A 496 -1.21 -7.05 7.56
CA GLY A 496 -1.37 -7.72 8.85
C GLY A 496 -2.81 -7.76 9.38
N TYR A 497 -3.75 -6.99 8.83
CA TYR A 497 -5.19 -7.12 9.16
C TYR A 497 -5.84 -8.37 8.55
N PHE A 498 -5.18 -9.07 7.64
CA PHE A 498 -5.71 -10.28 7.01
C PHE A 498 -4.70 -11.43 7.02
N ILE A 499 -3.66 -11.35 6.20
CA ILE A 499 -2.57 -12.33 6.19
C ILE A 499 -1.31 -11.51 6.37
N ASN A 500 -0.58 -11.78 7.47
CA ASN A 500 0.68 -11.12 7.77
C ASN A 500 1.81 -11.61 6.84
N ALA A 501 1.64 -11.51 5.52
CA ALA A 501 2.62 -11.90 4.53
C ALA A 501 2.46 -11.12 3.23
N SER A 502 3.56 -11.01 2.49
CA SER A 502 3.64 -10.27 1.23
C SER A 502 3.70 -11.17 -0.01
N PHE A 503 3.14 -12.40 0.08
CA PHE A 503 3.09 -13.37 -1.03
C PHE A 503 2.27 -12.92 -2.25
N PRO A 504 1.06 -12.34 -2.13
CA PRO A 504 0.17 -12.10 -3.27
C PRO A 504 0.82 -11.44 -4.50
N PRO A 505 1.57 -10.32 -4.37
CA PRO A 505 2.26 -9.74 -5.52
C PRO A 505 3.28 -10.67 -6.18
N LEU A 506 3.93 -11.58 -5.45
CA LEU A 506 4.91 -12.50 -6.00
C LEU A 506 4.26 -13.66 -6.76
N LEU A 507 2.99 -13.96 -6.48
CA LEU A 507 2.25 -15.08 -7.07
C LEU A 507 1.53 -14.70 -8.38
N LYS A 508 1.73 -13.46 -8.87
CA LYS A 508 1.26 -13.05 -10.20
C LYS A 508 1.92 -13.93 -11.27
N PRO A 509 1.16 -14.59 -12.15
CA PRO A 509 1.72 -15.45 -13.20
C PRO A 509 2.75 -14.74 -14.08
N GLU A 510 2.58 -13.43 -14.27
CA GLU A 510 3.43 -12.61 -15.13
C GLU A 510 4.83 -12.39 -14.55
N ARG A 511 5.02 -12.51 -13.23
CA ARG A 511 6.34 -12.42 -12.56
C ARG A 511 7.12 -13.73 -12.63
N LYS A 512 6.45 -14.87 -12.88
CA LYS A 512 7.06 -16.20 -13.04
C LYS A 512 8.08 -16.54 -11.93
N VAL A 513 7.74 -16.25 -10.67
CA VAL A 513 8.62 -16.50 -9.53
C VAL A 513 8.82 -18.01 -9.34
N ASP A 514 10.07 -18.47 -9.33
CA ASP A 514 10.42 -19.89 -9.16
C ASP A 514 10.75 -20.24 -7.71
N ILE A 515 11.34 -19.30 -6.96
CA ILE A 515 11.76 -19.50 -5.57
C ILE A 515 11.31 -18.31 -4.74
N ILE A 516 10.69 -18.57 -3.58
CA ILE A 516 10.39 -17.58 -2.57
C ILE A 516 11.18 -17.90 -1.31
N LEU A 517 12.10 -17.01 -0.94
CA LEU A 517 12.72 -16.96 0.39
C LEU A 517 11.74 -16.22 1.31
N SER A 518 10.97 -16.98 2.08
CA SER A 518 9.92 -16.47 2.97
C SER A 518 10.48 -16.24 4.36
N PHE A 519 10.65 -14.98 4.75
CA PHE A 519 11.11 -14.58 6.08
C PHE A 519 9.92 -14.20 6.96
N ASP A 520 9.67 -15.00 8.00
CA ASP A 520 8.55 -14.81 8.92
C ASP A 520 9.02 -14.36 10.30
N TYR A 521 8.55 -13.19 10.70
CA TYR A 521 8.87 -12.54 11.97
C TYR A 521 7.74 -12.63 13.00
N THR A 522 6.74 -13.48 12.79
CA THR A 522 5.66 -13.73 13.77
C THR A 522 6.21 -14.49 14.98
N LEU A 523 5.77 -14.16 16.21
CA LEU A 523 6.18 -14.90 17.42
C LEU A 523 5.20 -16.06 17.65
N GLU A 524 5.72 -17.16 18.22
CA GLU A 524 4.99 -18.37 18.65
C GLU A 524 4.23 -19.19 17.59
N THR A 525 3.79 -18.57 16.50
CA THR A 525 3.04 -19.21 15.41
C THR A 525 3.83 -19.17 14.09
N PRO A 526 5.03 -19.78 14.05
CA PRO A 526 6.02 -19.55 13.00
C PRO A 526 5.57 -19.92 11.59
N LEU A 527 4.50 -20.71 11.44
CA LEU A 527 3.99 -21.16 10.14
C LEU A 527 2.64 -20.54 9.75
N MET A 528 2.00 -19.79 10.65
CA MET A 528 0.62 -19.33 10.46
C MET A 528 0.47 -18.52 9.16
N ALA A 529 1.40 -17.62 8.86
CA ALA A 529 1.30 -16.78 7.67
C ALA A 529 1.43 -17.58 6.36
N VAL A 530 2.31 -18.59 6.33
CA VAL A 530 2.48 -19.46 5.14
C VAL A 530 1.33 -20.46 4.99
N GLU A 531 0.77 -20.96 6.11
CA GLU A 531 -0.43 -21.82 6.11
C GLU A 531 -1.67 -21.07 5.64
N GLN A 532 -1.91 -19.86 6.16
CA GLN A 532 -3.00 -18.99 5.71
C GLN A 532 -2.87 -18.64 4.23
N THR A 533 -1.64 -18.36 3.77
CA THR A 533 -1.36 -18.12 2.34
C THR A 533 -1.68 -19.37 1.51
N CYS A 534 -1.27 -20.56 1.93
CA CYS A 534 -1.57 -21.82 1.24
C CYS A 534 -3.08 -22.03 1.11
N LYS A 535 -3.84 -21.83 2.20
CA LYS A 535 -5.30 -21.94 2.19
C LYS A 535 -5.95 -20.91 1.26
N TYR A 536 -5.45 -19.67 1.27
CA TYR A 536 -5.92 -18.62 0.37
C TYR A 536 -5.66 -19.00 -1.09
N CYS A 537 -4.43 -19.40 -1.43
CA CYS A 537 -4.06 -19.79 -2.79
C CYS A 537 -4.87 -20.99 -3.29
N THR A 538 -5.10 -21.99 -2.43
CA THR A 538 -5.94 -23.15 -2.75
C THR A 538 -7.36 -22.73 -3.10
N THR A 539 -7.94 -21.81 -2.31
CA THR A 539 -9.29 -21.28 -2.55
C THR A 539 -9.38 -20.51 -3.87
N GLN A 540 -8.32 -19.78 -4.21
CA GLN A 540 -8.21 -18.95 -5.42
C GLN A 540 -7.74 -19.72 -6.68
N GLY A 541 -7.35 -20.99 -6.54
CA GLY A 541 -6.74 -21.76 -7.63
C GLY A 541 -5.34 -21.25 -8.05
N ILE A 542 -4.64 -20.55 -7.17
CA ILE A 542 -3.27 -20.08 -7.38
C ILE A 542 -2.29 -21.21 -7.04
N GLY A 543 -1.35 -21.48 -7.94
CA GLY A 543 -0.31 -22.50 -7.71
C GLY A 543 0.58 -22.12 -6.53
N PHE A 544 0.51 -22.90 -5.45
CA PHE A 544 1.29 -22.72 -4.23
C PHE A 544 1.53 -24.08 -3.59
N PRO A 545 2.73 -24.37 -3.05
CA PRO A 545 3.03 -25.69 -2.48
C PRO A 545 2.20 -25.96 -1.23
N SER A 546 1.87 -27.24 -1.03
CA SER A 546 1.19 -27.67 0.20
C SER A 546 2.10 -27.43 1.41
N VAL A 547 1.51 -26.89 2.48
CA VAL A 547 2.20 -26.64 3.75
C VAL A 547 1.80 -27.74 4.72
N THR A 548 2.55 -28.84 4.70
CA THR A 548 2.35 -29.97 5.61
C THR A 548 3.65 -30.30 6.33
N LEU A 549 3.61 -30.33 7.66
CA LEU A 549 4.72 -30.76 8.49
C LEU A 549 4.65 -32.24 8.83
N LYS A 550 5.81 -32.87 9.00
CA LYS A 550 5.90 -34.20 9.64
C LYS A 550 5.53 -34.10 11.11
N GLU A 551 5.01 -35.17 11.72
CA GLU A 551 4.63 -35.18 13.14
C GLU A 551 5.77 -34.76 14.07
N GLU A 552 7.00 -35.13 13.73
CA GLU A 552 8.22 -34.77 14.45
C GLU A 552 8.52 -33.25 14.42
N GLU A 553 8.13 -32.56 13.35
CA GLU A 553 8.36 -31.12 13.14
C GLU A 553 7.28 -30.25 13.78
N LYS A 554 6.15 -30.84 14.20
CA LYS A 554 5.06 -30.13 14.89
C LYS A 554 5.40 -29.81 16.34
N SER A 555 6.29 -30.57 16.96
CA SER A 555 6.68 -30.39 18.37
C SER A 555 7.92 -29.51 18.53
N HIS A 556 8.73 -29.34 17.48
CA HIS A 556 9.96 -28.56 17.50
C HIS A 556 10.20 -27.87 16.16
N HIS A 557 10.22 -26.54 16.17
CA HIS A 557 10.38 -25.77 14.94
C HIS A 557 11.86 -25.53 14.57
N LYS A 558 12.21 -25.88 13.34
CA LYS A 558 13.55 -25.68 12.75
C LYS A 558 13.71 -24.32 12.07
N GLU A 559 14.95 -23.93 11.74
CA GLU A 559 15.24 -22.62 11.14
C GLU A 559 14.82 -22.48 9.67
N CYS A 560 14.58 -23.58 8.94
CA CYS A 560 14.21 -23.54 7.53
C CYS A 560 13.34 -24.74 7.11
N TYR A 561 12.25 -24.47 6.38
CA TYR A 561 11.36 -25.44 5.77
C TYR A 561 11.38 -25.25 4.25
N CYS A 562 11.39 -26.36 3.50
CA CYS A 562 11.29 -26.34 2.04
C CYS A 562 9.95 -26.95 1.63
N PHE A 563 9.06 -26.13 1.10
CA PHE A 563 7.77 -26.56 0.56
C PHE A 563 7.85 -26.56 -0.96
N VAL A 564 7.50 -27.70 -1.55
CA VAL A 564 7.59 -27.95 -2.98
C VAL A 564 6.30 -28.61 -3.43
N ASP A 565 5.75 -28.10 -4.53
CA ASP A 565 4.73 -28.81 -5.29
C ASP A 565 5.45 -29.59 -6.40
N ASP A 566 5.42 -30.91 -6.31
CA ASP A 566 6.01 -31.80 -7.31
C ASP A 566 5.06 -32.06 -8.49
N ASP A 567 3.75 -31.92 -8.27
CA ASP A 567 2.72 -32.12 -9.28
C ASP A 567 2.51 -30.86 -10.14
N ASN A 568 2.78 -29.68 -9.57
CA ASN A 568 2.72 -28.40 -10.27
C ASN A 568 4.10 -27.72 -10.36
N PRO A 569 4.87 -27.96 -11.43
CA PRO A 569 6.18 -27.33 -11.61
C PRO A 569 6.10 -25.82 -11.91
N HIS A 570 4.91 -25.24 -12.05
CA HIS A 570 4.71 -23.78 -12.17
C HIS A 570 4.51 -23.10 -10.81
N ALA A 571 4.21 -23.85 -9.75
CA ALA A 571 4.18 -23.30 -8.39
C ALA A 571 5.61 -23.00 -7.91
N PRO A 572 5.82 -21.90 -7.16
CA PRO A 572 7.13 -21.56 -6.63
C PRO A 572 7.56 -22.57 -5.57
N ILE A 573 8.87 -22.82 -5.47
CA ILE A 573 9.47 -23.47 -4.30
C ILE A 573 9.53 -22.44 -3.17
N VAL A 574 8.97 -22.76 -2.00
CA VAL A 574 8.97 -21.85 -0.85
C VAL A 574 9.97 -22.34 0.18
N LEU A 575 11.06 -21.59 0.37
CA LEU A 575 11.98 -21.74 1.49
C LEU A 575 11.56 -20.81 2.61
N HIS A 576 10.92 -21.36 3.62
CA HIS A 576 10.34 -20.62 4.73
C HIS A 576 11.26 -20.63 5.95
N PHE A 577 11.63 -19.45 6.43
CA PHE A 577 12.48 -19.19 7.57
C PHE A 577 11.67 -18.48 8.66
N PRO A 578 11.22 -19.22 9.68
CA PRO A 578 10.56 -18.60 10.81
C PRO A 578 11.57 -18.01 11.80
N LEU A 579 11.10 -17.05 12.59
CA LEU A 579 11.86 -16.49 13.71
C LEU A 579 11.89 -17.48 14.88
N VAL A 580 12.83 -18.41 14.83
CA VAL A 580 13.04 -19.42 15.87
C VAL A 580 14.46 -19.35 16.39
N ASN A 581 14.62 -19.62 17.69
CA ASN A 581 15.92 -19.83 18.32
C ASN A 581 16.12 -21.32 18.63
N ASP A 582 16.52 -22.07 17.60
CA ASP A 582 16.77 -23.51 17.68
C ASP A 582 18.27 -23.79 17.88
N THR A 583 19.01 -24.13 16.83
CA THR A 583 20.40 -24.58 16.97
C THR A 583 21.34 -23.44 17.37
N PHE A 584 20.97 -22.18 17.13
CA PHE A 584 21.74 -20.99 17.57
C PHE A 584 21.99 -20.93 19.08
N ARG A 585 21.14 -21.59 19.89
CA ARG A 585 21.36 -21.74 21.34
C ARG A 585 22.68 -22.44 21.64
N LYS A 586 23.04 -23.41 20.80
CA LYS A 586 24.21 -24.29 20.98
C LYS A 586 25.40 -23.85 20.12
N TYR A 587 25.16 -23.28 18.94
CA TYR A 587 26.18 -22.91 17.98
C TYR A 587 26.28 -21.39 17.85
N LYS A 588 27.51 -20.86 17.74
CA LYS A 588 27.72 -19.42 17.48
C LYS A 588 27.82 -19.10 15.99
N GLU A 589 28.27 -20.07 15.20
CA GLU A 589 28.37 -20.04 13.74
C GLU A 589 28.03 -21.45 13.23
N PRO A 590 27.63 -21.62 11.95
CA PRO A 590 27.33 -22.94 11.40
C PRO A 590 28.44 -23.96 11.67
N GLY A 591 28.13 -25.00 12.45
CA GLY A 591 29.09 -26.05 12.83
C GLY A 591 30.06 -25.71 13.97
N VAL A 592 30.01 -24.51 14.56
CA VAL A 592 30.90 -24.07 15.64
C VAL A 592 30.17 -23.98 16.97
N LEU A 593 30.50 -24.88 17.90
CA LEU A 593 29.90 -24.92 19.24
C LEU A 593 30.28 -23.69 20.08
N ARG A 594 29.36 -23.24 20.92
CA ARG A 594 29.61 -22.26 21.98
C ARG A 594 30.40 -22.92 23.12
N SER A 595 31.30 -22.17 23.75
CA SER A 595 31.82 -22.53 25.07
C SER A 595 30.75 -22.32 26.15
N GLU A 596 30.94 -22.86 27.35
CA GLU A 596 30.02 -22.64 28.48
C GLU A 596 29.83 -21.14 28.80
N GLU A 597 30.89 -20.34 28.63
CA GLU A 597 30.88 -18.88 28.84
C GLU A 597 30.07 -18.14 27.76
N GLU A 598 30.02 -18.67 26.53
CA GLU A 598 29.31 -18.08 25.39
C GLU A 598 27.83 -18.50 25.31
N MET A 599 27.40 -19.50 26.09
CA MET A 599 26.01 -20.01 26.09
C MET A 599 24.94 -18.91 26.31
N PRO A 600 25.12 -17.93 27.23
CA PRO A 600 24.13 -16.87 27.43
C PRO A 600 23.93 -15.94 26.22
N GLU A 601 24.86 -15.92 25.26
CA GLU A 601 24.68 -15.16 24.01
C GLU A 601 23.73 -15.85 23.03
N GLY A 602 23.65 -17.18 23.06
CA GLY A 602 22.72 -17.97 22.24
C GLY A 602 21.29 -18.00 22.78
N ASP A 603 21.09 -17.57 24.04
CA ASP A 603 19.76 -17.49 24.64
C ASP A 603 19.06 -16.18 24.25
N VAL A 604 18.35 -16.25 23.12
CA VAL A 604 17.51 -15.19 22.58
C VAL A 604 16.06 -15.60 22.80
N ASP A 605 15.34 -14.81 23.58
CA ASP A 605 13.92 -15.02 23.82
C ASP A 605 13.11 -14.51 22.63
N VAL A 606 12.39 -15.41 21.96
CA VAL A 606 11.48 -15.13 20.86
C VAL A 606 10.06 -15.65 21.16
N SER A 607 9.70 -15.69 22.45
CA SER A 607 8.34 -15.97 22.94
C SER A 607 7.47 -14.70 23.00
N GLU A 608 6.18 -14.84 23.35
CA GLU A 608 5.24 -13.72 23.56
C GLU A 608 5.76 -12.63 24.50
N CYS A 609 6.49 -13.02 25.55
CA CYS A 609 7.04 -12.10 26.55
C CYS A 609 8.41 -11.51 26.17
N SER A 610 8.91 -11.82 24.97
CA SER A 610 10.22 -11.35 24.51
C SER A 610 10.29 -9.82 24.42
N PRO A 611 11.49 -9.22 24.51
CA PRO A 611 11.66 -7.79 24.25
C PRO A 611 11.30 -7.37 22.82
N TYR A 612 11.00 -8.32 21.93
CA TYR A 612 10.71 -8.08 20.52
C TYR A 612 9.21 -8.01 20.22
N PHE A 613 8.33 -7.88 21.21
CA PHE A 613 6.88 -7.76 20.99
C PHE A 613 6.51 -6.60 20.04
N LEU A 614 5.37 -6.74 19.35
CA LEU A 614 4.97 -5.93 18.20
C LEU A 614 5.06 -4.41 18.44
N THR A 615 4.62 -3.96 19.61
CA THR A 615 4.53 -2.55 20.00
C THR A 615 5.81 -2.00 20.65
N ASN A 616 6.86 -2.81 20.80
CA ASN A 616 8.14 -2.33 21.31
C ASN A 616 8.99 -1.69 20.20
N PHE A 617 9.22 -0.39 20.33
CA PHE A 617 10.05 0.39 19.42
C PHE A 617 11.41 0.78 20.03
N THR A 618 11.73 0.34 21.25
CA THR A 618 13.00 0.66 21.92
C THR A 618 13.67 -0.60 22.44
N TYR A 619 14.71 -1.07 21.74
CA TYR A 619 15.49 -2.22 22.19
C TYR A 619 16.72 -1.76 22.98
N THR A 620 17.23 -2.62 23.86
CA THR A 620 18.61 -2.43 24.32
C THR A 620 19.57 -2.77 23.19
N GLU A 621 20.79 -2.23 23.21
CA GLU A 621 21.83 -2.63 22.23
C GLU A 621 22.06 -4.14 22.24
N ARG A 622 22.00 -4.75 23.43
CA ARG A 622 22.16 -6.20 23.61
C ARG A 622 21.04 -6.98 22.93
N ASP A 623 19.79 -6.57 23.08
CA ASP A 623 18.65 -7.26 22.46
C ASP A 623 18.71 -7.11 20.94
N PHE A 624 19.03 -5.91 20.45
CA PHE A 624 19.24 -5.69 19.02
C PHE A 624 20.34 -6.62 18.46
N ASP A 625 21.52 -6.65 19.09
CA ASP A 625 22.64 -7.47 18.64
C ASP A 625 22.32 -8.97 18.70
N LYS A 626 21.61 -9.43 19.73
CA LYS A 626 21.16 -10.82 19.84
C LYS A 626 20.20 -11.20 18.72
N LEU A 627 19.21 -10.35 18.42
CA LEU A 627 18.26 -10.58 17.35
C LEU A 627 18.96 -10.62 15.98
N MET A 628 19.90 -9.70 15.74
CA MET A 628 20.71 -9.67 14.51
C MET A 628 21.53 -10.95 14.36
N LYS A 629 22.28 -11.36 15.39
CA LYS A 629 23.10 -12.59 15.34
C LYS A 629 22.25 -13.84 15.10
N LEU A 630 21.11 -13.98 15.80
CA LEU A 630 20.19 -15.11 15.63
C LEU A 630 19.69 -15.22 14.18
N THR A 631 19.15 -14.12 13.66
CA THR A 631 18.54 -14.10 12.32
C THR A 631 19.59 -14.24 11.21
N GLN A 632 20.80 -13.74 11.42
CA GLN A 632 21.93 -13.97 10.52
C GLN A 632 22.31 -15.45 10.50
N TYR A 633 22.48 -16.05 11.69
CA TYR A 633 22.84 -17.46 11.83
C TYR A 633 21.82 -18.38 11.14
N ASN A 634 20.52 -18.14 11.31
CA ASN A 634 19.47 -19.00 10.73
C ASN A 634 19.57 -19.10 9.20
N ILE A 635 19.98 -18.01 8.52
CA ILE A 635 20.22 -18.02 7.07
C ILE A 635 21.53 -18.72 6.73
N GLU A 636 22.62 -18.37 7.43
CA GLU A 636 23.95 -18.94 7.17
C GLU A 636 23.97 -20.46 7.39
N ASN A 637 23.28 -20.95 8.43
CA ASN A 637 23.18 -22.37 8.78
C ASN A 637 22.42 -23.19 7.72
N ASN A 638 21.59 -22.53 6.90
CA ASN A 638 20.77 -23.16 5.87
C ASN A 638 21.25 -22.85 4.44
N ASN A 639 22.50 -22.42 4.29
CA ASN A 639 23.10 -22.12 2.99
C ASN A 639 22.95 -23.26 1.99
N SER A 640 23.29 -24.49 2.40
CA SER A 640 23.22 -25.68 1.54
C SER A 640 21.83 -25.87 0.94
N THR A 641 20.77 -25.73 1.76
CA THR A 641 19.37 -25.81 1.35
C THR A 641 19.02 -24.73 0.33
N ILE A 642 19.47 -23.49 0.55
CA ILE A 642 19.25 -22.39 -0.41
C ILE A 642 19.91 -22.70 -1.76
N LEU A 643 21.17 -23.13 -1.74
CA LEU A 643 21.92 -23.47 -2.95
C LEU A 643 21.31 -24.67 -3.70
N GLU A 644 20.86 -25.69 -2.98
CA GLU A 644 20.19 -26.85 -3.56
C GLU A 644 18.87 -26.45 -4.23
N THR A 645 18.06 -25.63 -3.58
CA THR A 645 16.82 -25.10 -4.15
C THR A 645 17.07 -24.29 -5.42
N MET A 646 18.10 -23.44 -5.45
CA MET A 646 18.49 -22.72 -6.67
C MET A 646 18.89 -23.67 -7.80
N ARG A 647 19.65 -24.74 -7.51
CA ARG A 647 19.97 -25.78 -8.51
C ARG A 647 18.71 -26.49 -9.02
N THR A 648 17.76 -26.78 -8.14
CA THR A 648 16.48 -27.40 -8.50
C THR A 648 15.65 -26.50 -9.40
N ALA A 649 15.56 -25.20 -9.11
CA ALA A 649 14.85 -24.24 -9.97
C ALA A 649 15.50 -24.13 -11.36
N ILE A 650 16.83 -24.05 -11.44
CA ILE A 650 17.54 -24.06 -12.74
C ILE A 650 17.22 -25.34 -13.52
N LYS A 651 17.22 -26.51 -12.87
CA LYS A 651 16.84 -27.79 -13.51
C LYS A 651 15.41 -27.74 -14.04
N ARG A 652 14.45 -27.25 -13.23
CA ARG A 652 13.03 -27.09 -13.62
C ARG A 652 12.87 -26.17 -14.84
N ARG A 653 13.67 -25.11 -14.93
CA ARG A 653 13.68 -24.18 -16.08
C ARG A 653 14.30 -24.81 -17.33
N LYS A 654 15.44 -25.51 -17.20
CA LYS A 654 16.09 -26.21 -18.32
C LYS A 654 15.24 -27.34 -18.91
N SER A 655 14.48 -28.06 -18.10
CA SER A 655 13.58 -29.11 -18.59
C SER A 655 12.38 -28.59 -19.37
N LYS A 656 12.00 -27.32 -19.18
CA LYS A 656 10.89 -26.66 -19.90
C LYS A 656 11.32 -25.99 -21.21
N ASN A 657 12.61 -25.96 -21.53
CA ASN A 657 13.10 -25.30 -22.74
C ASN A 657 12.82 -26.21 -23.97
N PRO A 658 11.96 -25.79 -24.93
CA PRO A 658 11.50 -26.65 -26.03
C PRO A 658 12.62 -27.17 -26.94
N PHE A 659 13.80 -26.54 -26.93
CA PHE A 659 14.99 -27.06 -27.63
C PHE A 659 15.50 -28.39 -27.08
N ASN A 660 15.26 -28.70 -25.80
CA ASN A 660 15.63 -29.99 -25.20
C ASN A 660 14.63 -31.11 -25.53
N GLU A 661 13.36 -30.79 -25.84
CA GLU A 661 12.38 -31.79 -26.30
C GLU A 661 12.71 -32.28 -27.73
N MET A 662 13.24 -31.43 -28.60
CA MET A 662 13.63 -31.81 -29.96
C MET A 662 14.86 -32.75 -30.02
N GLN A 663 15.68 -32.80 -28.97
CA GLN A 663 16.85 -33.70 -28.91
C GLN A 663 16.50 -35.11 -28.39
N GLN A 664 15.26 -35.35 -27.94
CA GLN A 664 14.81 -36.66 -27.44
C GLN A 664 13.98 -37.46 -28.46
N ILE A 665 13.91 -37.06 -29.73
CA ILE A 665 13.33 -37.90 -30.78
C ILE A 665 14.40 -38.92 -31.22
N PRO A 666 14.22 -40.23 -31.00
CA PRO A 666 15.16 -41.22 -31.51
C PRO A 666 15.12 -41.16 -33.04
N VAL A 667 16.27 -40.91 -33.66
CA VAL A 667 16.44 -41.11 -35.10
C VAL A 667 16.16 -42.57 -35.40
N GLN A 668 14.94 -42.88 -35.86
CA GLN A 668 14.65 -44.17 -36.48
C GLN A 668 15.53 -44.27 -37.72
N THR A 669 16.58 -45.06 -37.60
CA THR A 669 17.44 -45.46 -38.70
C THR A 669 16.65 -46.42 -39.58
N HIS A 670 15.99 -45.89 -40.61
CA HIS A 670 15.52 -46.71 -41.71
C HIS A 670 16.74 -47.17 -42.53
N LYS A 671 17.14 -48.43 -42.33
CA LYS A 671 17.95 -49.18 -43.29
C LYS A 671 17.09 -49.50 -44.51
N GLN A 672 17.54 -49.07 -45.69
CA GLN A 672 17.33 -49.81 -46.93
C GLN A 672 18.67 -50.41 -47.35
#